data_AF-A0A8C8RLV5-F1
#
_entry.id   AF-A0A8C8RLV5-F1
#
_cell.length_a   1.000
_cell.length_b   1.000
_cell.length_c   1.000
_cell.angle_alpha   90.00
_cell.angle_beta   90.00
_cell.angle_gamma   90.00
#
_symmetry.space_group_name_H-M   'P 1'
#
loop_
_entity.id
_entity.type
_entity.pdbx_description
1 polymer ?
#
loop_
_entity_poly.entity_id
_entity_poly.type
_entity_poly.pdbx_seq_one_letter_code
_entity_poly.pdbx_strand_id
1 'polypeptide(L)'
;AHLGVGCAGRFELITCPEGPLPHGLPPHTVDLASELEQRFLASPEWLPLEPGVIGRGLCALARMLRSHLPIPTKNSLSFQRAPGPPAQALRGSSTNYPFWPGGMDEPSLEQISAKDHTEEDIDFEKGTWSRDLVTPYLFLPTSGVALKASPGMLPLSGLLGALDTFNLGGSSDEEEKAAEEEKRKMRGKGKGGKEEEKPPASTPALQRADSLEELVLKEVTPELQPPPPAAPLQPPKEQWAIPVDISSPVDDFYKRIPDPAFRWPFEPDVFQKQAILHLERRHSVFVAAHTSAGKTVVAEYAIALAQKHMTRTIYTSPIKALSNQKFRDFKTTFGDVGLLTGDVQLRPDASCLIMTTEILRSMLYNGSDVIRDLEWVIFDEVHYINDAERGVVWEEVLIMLPDHVNIILLSATVPNTLEFADWVGRIKRKQIYVISTLRRPVPLEHHLYTGNSQKTQHELFLLVDARGNFLTKGYYAAVEAKKERTSKHAQTFGAKQPVLPGVGLGQDKSVWLSLIAALRKRDQLPVVAFTFSRARCDDNAAALTTVDLTTSAEKSEVHVFFQKCISRLKGSDRQLPQVLHMVDLLKRGIGVHHSGILPILKEVVEMLFSKGLVKILFATETFAMGVNMPARTVVFDSVRKHDGAGFRDLLPGEYIQMAGRAGRRGLDTTGMVIILCKTHVPEMADLHRMMLGKPTQLQSQFRLTYTMILNLLRVEALRVEDMMKRSFSEFHSRKDSQVHEQTVAQLSRRLAAMEEVETDGQLSDLPEYCRAVQELRETRRLIQRRIVESSSGLKALAPGRVVIVNNRAHRNALGVILQVSSNASTRTFSTLVLCEKTPEGETPADGAGGDSPAPEVPFPDDLLLNKLFLPEGPCGHIVEKLDPCDITAITAKTLRVNAERILEDVKKREMPRFRSDPPGPSAVQAAQELLRLAEGGAGGLPRLDPVGTLQLKKLEVVEGVVRLRRLEEALPSFQCIHSPRFPQQYLRQAERLRLRAELEHLRFLLSDQSLLLLPEYQQRVEVLRALRYVDSTGAVQLAGRVACEISNHELLLTELVFDNLLTELRPEESVALLSCLVCQVKSKAEPQLPSVLRQGMERIRAVAERIALLQRECGLRESVEDFVAQYNFSLVEVVYEWARGVPFAEIARLTDVQEGIIVRCIQRLDETCRDVRNAARVIGEPTLHAKMEEASNLIKRDIVFAASLYTQ
;
A
#
# COMPACT_ATOMS: atom_id res chain seq x y z
N ALA A 1 55.37 -17.67 17.47
CA ALA A 1 56.78 -17.29 17.63
C ALA A 1 56.91 -15.79 17.36
N HIS A 2 57.86 -15.11 18.00
CA HIS A 2 58.18 -13.68 17.83
C HIS A 2 58.76 -13.42 16.41
N LEU A 3 58.94 -12.21 15.88
CA LEU A 3 59.13 -10.87 16.46
C LEU A 3 58.30 -9.77 15.74
N GLY A 4 58.24 -8.58 16.34
CA GLY A 4 57.88 -7.33 15.67
C GLY A 4 58.81 -6.19 16.07
N VAL A 5 58.75 -5.08 15.34
CA VAL A 5 59.30 -3.76 15.71
C VAL A 5 58.34 -2.70 15.17
N GLY A 6 58.05 -1.66 15.95
CA GLY A 6 57.33 -0.47 15.49
C GLY A 6 58.16 0.79 15.73
N CYS A 7 57.80 1.89 15.06
CA CYS A 7 58.28 3.24 15.37
C CYS A 7 57.17 4.26 15.11
N ALA A 8 57.07 5.26 15.98
CA ALA A 8 56.16 6.39 15.85
C ALA A 8 56.91 7.62 15.30
N GLY A 9 56.20 8.57 14.69
CA GLY A 9 56.79 9.83 14.22
C GLY A 9 55.71 10.89 13.93
N ARG A 10 55.90 12.08 14.49
CA ARG A 10 55.11 13.28 14.17
C ARG A 10 55.46 13.80 12.78
N PHE A 11 54.54 14.54 12.16
CA PHE A 11 54.88 15.55 11.16
C PHE A 11 54.61 16.94 11.73
N GLU A 12 55.66 17.75 11.83
CA GLU A 12 55.58 19.19 12.07
C GLU A 12 55.70 19.92 10.72
N LEU A 13 55.12 21.12 10.60
CA LEU A 13 55.25 21.94 9.39
C LEU A 13 56.71 22.37 9.21
N ILE A 14 57.25 22.18 8.00
CA ILE A 14 58.51 22.80 7.57
C ILE A 14 58.22 23.72 6.39
N THR A 15 58.45 25.01 6.62
CA THR A 15 58.50 26.06 5.60
C THR A 15 59.76 25.95 4.74
N CYS A 16 59.66 26.22 3.44
CA CYS A 16 60.80 26.20 2.51
C CYS A 16 61.90 27.21 2.88
N PRO A 17 63.16 26.87 2.53
CA PRO A 17 64.03 27.84 1.87
C PRO A 17 64.67 27.30 0.58
N GLU A 18 65.35 28.20 -0.14
CA GLU A 18 65.67 28.13 -1.58
C GLU A 18 67.00 27.43 -1.91
N GLY A 19 67.12 26.82 -3.08
CA GLY A 19 68.39 26.26 -3.61
C GLY A 19 68.25 25.60 -5.00
N PRO A 20 69.23 25.73 -5.92
CA PRO A 20 69.06 25.38 -7.34
C PRO A 20 69.46 23.93 -7.70
N LEU A 21 68.87 23.42 -8.79
CA LEU A 21 69.25 22.16 -9.45
C LEU A 21 69.94 22.43 -10.82
N PRO A 22 70.75 21.48 -11.33
CA PRO A 22 71.68 21.74 -12.43
C PRO A 22 71.01 21.76 -13.83
N HIS A 23 71.75 22.32 -14.80
CA HIS A 23 71.45 22.37 -16.26
C HIS A 23 70.70 23.60 -16.83
N GLY A 24 70.75 24.75 -16.14
CA GLY A 24 70.86 26.05 -16.83
C GLY A 24 69.65 26.54 -17.63
N LEU A 25 68.42 26.26 -17.17
CA LEU A 25 67.20 26.94 -17.63
C LEU A 25 66.71 27.93 -16.55
N PRO A 26 66.18 29.11 -16.92
CA PRO A 26 65.71 30.11 -15.95
C PRO A 26 64.38 29.67 -15.29
N PRO A 27 64.09 30.13 -14.06
CA PRO A 27 62.87 29.79 -13.36
C PRO A 27 61.69 30.60 -13.89
N HIS A 28 60.75 29.95 -14.59
CA HIS A 28 59.46 30.57 -14.92
C HIS A 28 58.31 29.84 -14.23
N THR A 29 57.67 30.59 -13.33
CA THR A 29 56.31 30.36 -12.87
C THR A 29 55.37 30.27 -14.08
N VAL A 30 54.67 29.15 -14.23
CA VAL A 30 53.57 29.06 -15.20
C VAL A 30 52.35 29.73 -14.55
N ASP A 31 51.99 30.90 -15.07
CA ASP A 31 50.74 31.56 -14.73
C ASP A 31 49.57 30.77 -15.32
N LEU A 32 48.75 30.19 -14.43
CA LEU A 32 47.62 29.36 -14.82
C LEU A 32 46.52 30.15 -15.54
N ALA A 33 46.46 31.47 -15.38
CA ALA A 33 45.49 32.32 -16.07
C ALA A 33 45.80 32.40 -17.58
N SER A 34 47.07 32.61 -17.94
CA SER A 34 47.53 32.70 -19.33
C SER A 34 47.30 31.42 -20.15
N GLU A 35 47.46 30.22 -19.56
CA GLU A 35 47.21 28.96 -20.27
C GLU A 35 45.71 28.66 -20.43
N LEU A 36 44.89 29.07 -19.45
CA LEU A 36 43.43 29.04 -19.55
C LEU A 36 42.93 29.95 -20.68
N GLU A 37 43.47 31.17 -20.80
CA GLU A 37 43.10 32.13 -21.83
C GLU A 37 43.47 31.63 -23.24
N GLN A 38 44.66 31.03 -23.42
CA GLN A 38 45.04 30.42 -24.71
C GLN A 38 44.20 29.19 -25.09
N ARG A 39 43.80 28.35 -24.13
CA ARG A 39 42.90 27.21 -24.41
C ARG A 39 41.46 27.64 -24.69
N PHE A 40 41.01 28.73 -24.06
CA PHE A 40 39.69 29.33 -24.30
C PHE A 40 39.58 29.92 -25.72
N LEU A 41 40.68 30.48 -26.24
CA LEU A 41 40.76 31.03 -27.60
C LEU A 41 40.88 29.98 -28.73
N ALA A 42 40.97 28.68 -28.41
CA ALA A 42 41.31 27.63 -29.38
C ALA A 42 40.14 26.73 -29.85
N SER A 43 38.92 26.86 -29.29
CA SER A 43 37.76 26.04 -29.72
C SER A 43 36.41 26.72 -29.41
N PRO A 44 35.59 27.10 -30.42
CA PRO A 44 34.46 28.02 -30.25
C PRO A 44 33.10 27.33 -29.96
N GLU A 45 33.08 26.19 -29.26
CA GLU A 45 31.84 25.42 -29.03
C GLU A 45 31.24 25.58 -27.61
N TRP A 46 31.83 26.41 -26.74
CA TRP A 46 31.51 26.48 -25.30
C TRP A 46 31.15 27.88 -24.77
N LEU A 47 30.14 28.54 -25.36
CA LEU A 47 29.43 29.67 -24.74
C LEU A 47 27.95 29.71 -25.22
N PRO A 48 26.99 30.18 -24.40
CA PRO A 48 25.58 30.17 -24.74
C PRO A 48 25.21 31.30 -25.71
N LEU A 49 24.28 31.02 -26.61
CA LEU A 49 23.70 32.01 -27.51
C LEU A 49 22.50 32.69 -26.85
N GLU A 50 22.56 34.01 -26.68
CA GLU A 50 21.39 34.88 -26.57
C GLU A 50 21.29 35.82 -27.79
N PRO A 51 20.11 36.39 -28.09
CA PRO A 51 19.69 36.61 -29.47
C PRO A 51 20.13 37.96 -30.06
N GLY A 52 20.92 37.92 -31.14
CA GLY A 52 21.30 39.13 -31.88
C GLY A 52 22.05 38.86 -33.20
N VAL A 53 21.31 38.81 -34.31
CA VAL A 53 21.76 39.05 -35.70
C VAL A 53 23.05 38.35 -36.21
N ILE A 54 22.90 37.26 -36.97
CA ILE A 54 23.52 37.13 -38.31
C ILE A 54 22.55 36.45 -39.30
N GLY A 55 21.67 37.23 -39.91
CA GLY A 55 21.01 36.84 -41.15
C GLY A 55 21.87 37.22 -42.36
N ARG A 56 22.65 36.28 -42.91
CA ARG A 56 23.21 36.36 -44.30
C ARG A 56 23.90 35.09 -44.86
N GLY A 57 23.99 33.99 -44.12
CA GLY A 57 24.60 32.73 -44.62
C GLY A 57 23.66 31.74 -45.34
N LEU A 58 22.36 31.78 -45.07
CA LEU A 58 21.43 30.68 -45.42
C LEU A 58 20.84 30.71 -46.84
N CYS A 59 21.03 31.78 -47.62
CA CYS A 59 20.50 31.87 -48.99
C CYS A 59 21.33 31.11 -50.05
N ALA A 60 22.51 30.61 -49.73
CA ALA A 60 23.37 29.88 -50.67
C ALA A 60 23.04 28.37 -50.73
N LEU A 61 22.81 27.71 -49.59
CA LEU A 61 22.58 26.26 -49.54
C LEU A 61 21.24 25.83 -50.16
N ALA A 62 20.20 26.65 -50.02
CA ALA A 62 18.84 26.33 -50.45
C ALA A 62 18.66 26.22 -51.99
N ARG A 63 19.62 26.71 -52.79
CA ARG A 63 19.57 26.60 -54.27
C ARG A 63 20.20 25.31 -54.82
N MET A 64 20.99 24.57 -54.04
CA MET A 64 21.78 23.45 -54.57
C MET A 64 21.10 22.06 -54.42
N LEU A 65 19.97 21.97 -53.72
CA LEU A 65 19.25 20.72 -53.42
C LEU A 65 17.92 20.54 -54.20
N ARG A 66 17.79 21.15 -55.39
CA ARG A 66 16.61 20.98 -56.27
C ARG A 66 16.98 20.43 -57.65
N SER A 67 17.48 19.20 -57.68
CA SER A 67 17.49 18.39 -58.91
C SER A 67 17.47 16.89 -58.59
N HIS A 68 16.47 16.19 -59.14
CA HIS A 68 16.27 14.73 -59.14
C HIS A 68 15.79 14.05 -57.84
N LEU A 69 14.46 13.90 -57.71
CA LEU A 69 13.74 12.61 -57.50
C LEU A 69 12.21 12.90 -57.30
N PRO A 70 11.30 12.02 -57.76
CA PRO A 70 9.85 12.25 -57.65
C PRO A 70 9.31 11.81 -56.28
N ILE A 71 8.74 12.74 -55.51
CA ILE A 71 8.13 12.46 -54.20
C ILE A 71 6.66 12.06 -54.39
N PRO A 72 6.18 10.94 -53.80
CA PRO A 72 4.77 10.53 -53.90
C PRO A 72 3.84 11.45 -53.09
N THR A 73 2.58 11.51 -53.52
CA THR A 73 1.52 12.48 -53.15
C THR A 73 1.04 12.49 -51.69
N LYS A 74 1.74 11.85 -50.75
CA LYS A 74 1.35 11.78 -49.34
C LYS A 74 1.86 12.94 -48.48
N ASN A 75 2.91 13.65 -48.90
CA ASN A 75 3.67 14.57 -48.03
C ASN A 75 3.68 16.03 -48.52
N SER A 76 2.66 16.49 -49.26
CA SER A 76 2.59 17.86 -49.80
C SER A 76 1.61 18.73 -49.01
N LEU A 77 2.07 19.93 -48.61
CA LEU A 77 1.31 20.95 -47.87
C LEU A 77 0.66 22.00 -48.80
N SER A 78 0.43 21.67 -50.08
CA SER A 78 -0.17 22.62 -51.04
C SER A 78 -1.68 22.79 -50.84
N PHE A 79 -2.12 24.04 -50.73
CA PHE A 79 -3.54 24.42 -50.62
C PHE A 79 -4.39 24.14 -51.88
N GLN A 80 -3.79 23.74 -53.01
CA GLN A 80 -4.52 23.42 -54.25
C GLN A 80 -4.80 21.91 -54.43
N ARG A 81 -4.95 21.17 -53.32
CA ARG A 81 -5.15 19.72 -53.34
C ARG A 81 -6.57 19.33 -53.79
N ALA A 82 -6.65 18.50 -54.83
CA ALA A 82 -7.89 17.78 -55.18
C ALA A 82 -8.19 16.64 -54.17
N PRO A 83 -9.47 16.39 -53.82
CA PRO A 83 -9.85 15.33 -52.89
C PRO A 83 -9.56 13.93 -53.43
N GLY A 84 -9.25 12.99 -52.52
CA GLY A 84 -8.91 11.60 -52.87
C GLY A 84 -10.12 10.67 -53.03
N PRO A 85 -9.92 9.42 -53.50
CA PRO A 85 -11.02 8.48 -53.76
C PRO A 85 -11.80 8.07 -52.49
N PRO A 86 -13.14 7.92 -52.55
CA PRO A 86 -13.97 7.64 -51.38
C PRO A 86 -13.59 6.38 -50.58
N ALA A 87 -13.03 5.37 -51.25
CA ALA A 87 -12.65 4.09 -50.63
C ALA A 87 -11.54 4.20 -49.56
N GLN A 88 -10.87 5.35 -49.44
CA GLN A 88 -9.80 5.57 -48.45
C GLN A 88 -10.25 6.39 -47.22
N ALA A 89 -11.51 6.83 -47.17
CA ALA A 89 -12.02 7.67 -46.06
C ALA A 89 -12.19 6.92 -44.72
N LEU A 90 -12.25 5.58 -44.74
CA LEU A 90 -12.65 4.74 -43.59
C LEU A 90 -11.51 3.99 -42.89
N ARG A 91 -10.25 4.33 -43.16
CA ARG A 91 -9.08 3.82 -42.40
C ARG A 91 -8.13 4.96 -42.05
N GLY A 92 -8.18 5.40 -40.80
CA GLY A 92 -7.24 6.39 -40.26
C GLY A 92 -5.80 5.87 -40.30
N SER A 93 -4.89 6.70 -40.82
CA SER A 93 -3.45 6.54 -40.69
C SER A 93 -2.91 7.73 -39.89
N SER A 94 -1.97 7.48 -38.99
CA SER A 94 -1.37 8.45 -38.07
C SER A 94 -0.53 9.56 -38.73
N THR A 95 -0.54 9.65 -40.06
CA THR A 95 0.14 10.70 -40.84
C THR A 95 -0.79 11.82 -41.33
N ASN A 96 -2.10 11.74 -41.06
CA ASN A 96 -3.06 12.81 -41.40
C ASN A 96 -3.37 13.68 -40.17
N TYR A 97 -3.07 14.97 -40.24
CA TYR A 97 -3.51 15.96 -39.25
C TYR A 97 -4.96 16.42 -39.52
N PRO A 98 -5.82 16.56 -38.50
CA PRO A 98 -7.20 17.05 -38.65
C PRO A 98 -7.30 18.59 -38.69
N PHE A 99 -8.46 19.07 -39.15
CA PHE A 99 -8.82 20.48 -39.37
C PHE A 99 -9.06 21.28 -38.06
N TRP A 100 -9.10 22.60 -38.20
CA TRP A 100 -9.50 23.55 -37.15
C TRP A 100 -10.98 23.36 -36.74
N PRO A 101 -11.35 23.44 -35.44
CA PRO A 101 -12.75 23.28 -35.01
C PRO A 101 -13.63 24.48 -35.37
N GLY A 102 -14.90 24.21 -35.70
CA GLY A 102 -15.90 25.27 -35.92
C GLY A 102 -16.33 25.96 -34.62
N GLY A 103 -16.60 27.27 -34.70
CA GLY A 103 -17.06 28.09 -33.57
C GLY A 103 -16.54 29.53 -33.52
N MET A 104 -15.71 29.95 -34.48
CA MET A 104 -15.20 31.33 -34.62
C MET A 104 -15.46 31.80 -36.05
N ASP A 105 -15.91 33.05 -36.20
CA ASP A 105 -16.21 33.63 -37.51
C ASP A 105 -14.94 33.86 -38.35
N GLU A 106 -15.04 33.60 -39.65
CA GLU A 106 -13.93 33.70 -40.60
C GLU A 106 -13.67 35.19 -40.96
N PRO A 107 -12.46 35.73 -40.72
CA PRO A 107 -12.17 37.14 -40.97
C PRO A 107 -12.16 37.43 -42.48
N SER A 108 -12.94 38.44 -42.88
CA SER A 108 -13.08 38.83 -44.29
C SER A 108 -11.76 39.28 -44.92
N LEU A 109 -11.61 39.04 -46.23
CA LEU A 109 -10.43 39.44 -47.02
C LEU A 109 -10.09 40.95 -46.93
N GLU A 110 -11.09 41.80 -46.68
CA GLU A 110 -10.91 43.24 -46.51
C GLU A 110 -10.22 43.61 -45.18
N GLN A 111 -10.38 42.80 -44.12
CA GLN A 111 -9.69 43.00 -42.85
C GLN A 111 -8.23 42.54 -42.89
N ILE A 112 -7.89 41.61 -43.77
CA ILE A 112 -6.53 41.09 -43.96
C ILE A 112 -5.70 42.05 -44.82
N SER A 113 -6.31 42.71 -45.80
CA SER A 113 -5.64 43.68 -46.69
C SER A 113 -5.25 45.02 -46.03
N ALA A 114 -5.72 45.30 -44.81
CA ALA A 114 -5.63 46.62 -44.18
C ALA A 114 -4.48 46.78 -43.15
N LYS A 115 -3.55 45.82 -43.07
CA LYS A 115 -2.44 45.82 -42.09
C LYS A 115 -1.04 45.56 -42.66
N ASP A 116 -0.84 45.69 -43.96
CA ASP A 116 0.48 45.56 -44.61
C ASP A 116 1.37 46.82 -44.55
N HIS A 117 0.92 47.92 -43.91
CA HIS A 117 1.68 49.17 -43.83
C HIS A 117 1.62 49.83 -42.44
N THR A 118 2.46 49.37 -41.52
CA THR A 118 3.22 50.17 -40.52
C THR A 118 4.19 49.23 -39.81
N GLU A 119 5.48 49.30 -40.16
CA GLU A 119 6.56 48.75 -39.35
C GLU A 119 6.84 49.73 -38.19
N GLU A 120 6.77 49.28 -36.95
CA GLU A 120 7.35 49.99 -35.80
C GLU A 120 8.23 49.00 -35.01
N ASP A 121 9.54 49.22 -35.05
CA ASP A 121 10.53 48.50 -34.28
C ASP A 121 10.36 48.79 -32.78
N ILE A 122 10.38 47.75 -31.94
CA ILE A 122 10.52 47.89 -30.49
C ILE A 122 11.96 47.53 -30.10
N ASP A 123 12.73 48.57 -29.86
CA ASP A 123 14.14 48.54 -29.44
C ASP A 123 14.26 48.06 -27.97
N PHE A 124 15.21 47.17 -27.71
CA PHE A 124 15.46 46.57 -26.39
C PHE A 124 16.89 46.84 -25.86
N GLU A 125 17.59 47.88 -26.35
CA GLU A 125 18.86 48.32 -25.77
C GLU A 125 18.84 49.72 -25.11
N LYS A 126 18.85 49.70 -23.76
CA LYS A 126 19.32 50.71 -22.77
C LYS A 126 18.24 51.46 -21.97
N GLY A 127 18.33 51.31 -20.64
CA GLY A 127 17.46 51.96 -19.65
C GLY A 127 17.82 51.76 -18.17
N THR A 128 19.05 51.31 -17.89
CA THR A 128 19.90 51.64 -16.71
C THR A 128 19.40 51.54 -15.25
N TRP A 129 19.97 50.53 -14.54
CA TRP A 129 20.64 50.59 -13.21
C TRP A 129 19.73 50.79 -11.96
N SER A 130 20.02 50.24 -10.76
CA SER A 130 21.28 49.72 -10.17
C SER A 130 21.07 48.69 -9.04
N ARG A 131 22.06 47.79 -8.82
CA ARG A 131 22.68 47.27 -7.54
C ARG A 131 21.83 47.12 -6.25
N ASP A 132 21.98 46.10 -5.38
CA ASP A 132 23.08 45.13 -5.05
C ASP A 132 22.52 43.68 -4.89
N LEU A 133 23.23 42.55 -5.12
CA LEU A 133 24.34 41.93 -4.34
C LEU A 133 24.02 41.79 -2.82
N VAL A 134 24.14 40.65 -2.13
CA VAL A 134 25.27 39.68 -2.05
C VAL A 134 24.82 38.25 -1.67
N THR A 135 25.49 37.23 -2.21
CA THR A 135 25.52 35.83 -1.73
C THR A 135 26.79 35.51 -0.92
N PRO A 136 26.74 34.51 -0.03
CA PRO A 136 27.77 33.44 -0.06
C PRO A 136 27.13 32.02 0.01
N TYR A 137 27.49 31.03 -0.83
CA TYR A 137 28.76 30.30 -0.93
C TYR A 137 29.15 29.57 0.38
N LEU A 138 29.61 28.31 0.41
CA LEU A 138 29.91 27.28 -0.61
C LEU A 138 30.11 25.92 0.11
N PHE A 139 29.94 24.76 -0.55
CA PHE A 139 30.92 23.65 -0.44
C PHE A 139 30.85 22.71 -1.66
N LEU A 140 32.02 22.37 -2.20
CA LEU A 140 32.24 21.52 -3.37
C LEU A 140 32.60 20.06 -2.95
N PRO A 141 32.49 19.08 -3.86
CA PRO A 141 32.78 17.68 -3.58
C PRO A 141 34.27 17.33 -3.74
N THR A 142 34.71 16.25 -3.09
CA THR A 142 36.00 15.58 -3.38
C THR A 142 35.81 14.09 -3.66
N SER A 143 36.71 13.54 -4.46
CA SER A 143 36.64 12.23 -5.10
C SER A 143 37.09 11.06 -4.21
N GLY A 144 36.66 9.85 -4.56
CA GLY A 144 36.76 8.68 -3.69
C GLY A 144 37.96 7.74 -3.92
N VAL A 145 38.08 6.78 -2.99
CA VAL A 145 38.83 5.52 -3.14
C VAL A 145 37.99 4.40 -2.51
N ALA A 146 37.95 3.23 -3.15
CA ALA A 146 37.12 2.10 -2.74
C ALA A 146 37.68 1.30 -1.55
N LEU A 147 36.81 0.59 -0.79
CA LEU A 147 37.10 -0.74 -0.25
C LEU A 147 35.85 -1.46 0.33
N LYS A 148 35.58 -2.65 -0.22
CA LYS A 148 34.88 -3.85 0.31
C LYS A 148 34.05 -3.74 1.60
N ALA A 149 32.78 -4.14 1.51
CA ALA A 149 31.95 -4.56 2.63
C ALA A 149 31.40 -5.99 2.45
N SER A 150 31.33 -6.74 3.55
CA SER A 150 30.62 -8.02 3.67
C SER A 150 29.77 -8.02 4.96
N PRO A 151 28.71 -8.86 5.05
CA PRO A 151 27.42 -8.37 5.57
C PRO A 151 27.08 -8.77 7.03
N GLY A 152 26.15 -8.04 7.64
CA GLY A 152 25.57 -8.32 8.96
C GLY A 152 24.16 -7.74 9.13
N MET A 153 23.16 -8.61 9.09
CA MET A 153 21.70 -8.34 9.05
C MET A 153 21.14 -7.56 10.26
N LEU A 154 19.98 -6.91 10.06
CA LEU A 154 18.69 -7.29 10.70
C LEU A 154 17.49 -6.76 9.85
N PRO A 155 16.35 -7.49 9.76
CA PRO A 155 15.29 -7.21 8.79
C PRO A 155 14.22 -6.20 9.26
N LEU A 156 13.49 -5.66 8.28
CA LEU A 156 12.47 -4.60 8.44
C LEU A 156 11.14 -5.06 9.10
N SER A 157 11.04 -6.30 9.55
CA SER A 157 9.86 -6.84 10.26
C SER A 157 9.69 -6.31 11.69
N GLY A 158 10.72 -5.67 12.27
CA GLY A 158 10.69 -5.17 13.65
C GLY A 158 9.96 -3.85 13.89
N LEU A 159 9.54 -3.12 12.85
CA LEU A 159 8.96 -1.76 12.98
C LEU A 159 7.44 -1.70 12.82
N LEU A 160 6.82 -2.70 12.17
CA LEU A 160 5.36 -2.77 11.97
C LEU A 160 4.61 -3.54 13.08
N GLY A 161 5.33 -4.20 14.00
CA GLY A 161 4.72 -4.98 15.09
C GLY A 161 4.37 -4.19 16.35
N ALA A 162 4.60 -2.87 16.39
CA ALA A 162 4.58 -2.07 17.62
C ALA A 162 3.35 -1.15 17.80
N LEU A 163 2.37 -1.21 16.89
CA LEU A 163 1.20 -0.31 16.88
C LEU A 163 -0.16 -0.99 17.05
N ASP A 164 -0.22 -2.33 17.16
CA ASP A 164 -1.48 -3.04 17.37
C ASP A 164 -1.41 -4.00 18.56
N THR A 165 -2.44 -3.91 19.40
CA THR A 165 -2.74 -4.73 20.60
C THR A 165 -1.89 -4.45 21.86
N PHE A 166 -2.41 -4.41 23.10
CA PHE A 166 -3.74 -4.78 23.61
C PHE A 166 -4.28 -3.78 24.66
N ASN A 167 -5.60 -3.65 24.70
CA ASN A 167 -6.34 -3.48 25.95
C ASN A 167 -7.37 -4.63 26.04
N LEU A 168 -7.25 -5.48 27.07
CA LEU A 168 -8.33 -6.17 27.80
C LEU A 168 -7.71 -7.21 28.76
N GLY A 169 -8.33 -7.43 29.92
CA GLY A 169 -7.67 -8.07 31.07
C GLY A 169 -7.95 -9.56 31.32
N GLY A 170 -7.42 -10.03 32.48
CA GLY A 170 -7.70 -11.31 33.15
C GLY A 170 -6.54 -12.32 33.12
N SER A 171 -6.28 -13.11 34.17
CA SER A 171 -6.73 -13.09 35.59
C SER A 171 -5.81 -14.04 36.41
N SER A 172 -5.59 -13.86 37.71
CA SER A 172 -6.35 -14.59 38.76
C SER A 172 -6.07 -14.07 40.18
N ASP A 173 -7.14 -13.90 40.96
CA ASP A 173 -7.40 -14.46 42.29
C ASP A 173 -6.22 -14.74 43.25
N GLU A 174 -6.19 -14.02 44.37
CA GLU A 174 -6.13 -14.62 45.72
C GLU A 174 -6.67 -13.65 46.80
N GLU A 175 -7.25 -14.23 47.87
CA GLU A 175 -7.63 -13.62 49.17
C GLU A 175 -8.77 -12.58 49.28
N GLU A 176 -10.00 -13.12 49.36
CA GLU A 176 -10.93 -13.03 50.52
C GLU A 176 -11.23 -11.73 51.32
N LYS A 177 -12.52 -11.62 51.69
CA LYS A 177 -13.11 -10.95 52.88
C LYS A 177 -13.12 -9.40 52.93
N ALA A 178 -14.31 -8.83 52.63
CA ALA A 178 -15.20 -8.34 53.70
C ALA A 178 -16.62 -7.97 53.21
N ALA A 179 -17.61 -8.27 54.05
CA ALA A 179 -18.93 -7.62 54.15
C ALA A 179 -19.85 -7.57 52.92
N GLU A 180 -20.66 -8.62 52.75
CA GLU A 180 -22.09 -8.41 52.50
C GLU A 180 -22.71 -7.69 53.71
N GLU A 181 -23.40 -6.57 53.52
CA GLU A 181 -24.57 -6.23 54.34
C GLU A 181 -25.56 -5.36 53.54
N GLU A 182 -26.82 -5.32 53.98
CA GLU A 182 -27.90 -4.48 53.41
C GLU A 182 -28.41 -4.80 51.98
N LYS A 183 -28.59 -6.08 51.64
CA LYS A 183 -29.70 -6.50 50.75
C LYS A 183 -30.61 -7.55 51.35
N ARG A 184 -31.34 -7.18 52.41
CA ARG A 184 -32.50 -7.96 52.88
C ARG A 184 -33.57 -7.15 53.60
N LYS A 185 -34.50 -6.56 52.84
CA LYS A 185 -35.92 -6.46 53.24
C LYS A 185 -36.86 -6.27 52.03
N MET A 186 -37.64 -7.33 51.82
CA MET A 186 -39.07 -7.37 51.44
C MET A 186 -39.50 -6.75 50.09
N ARG A 187 -39.91 -7.57 49.11
CA ARG A 187 -41.23 -8.27 48.95
C ARG A 187 -42.39 -7.31 48.60
N GLY A 188 -43.04 -7.51 47.44
CA GLY A 188 -44.38 -6.95 47.23
C GLY A 188 -44.98 -7.00 45.81
N LYS A 189 -45.44 -8.18 45.38
CA LYS A 189 -46.43 -8.45 44.31
C LYS A 189 -47.23 -7.26 43.69
N GLY A 190 -47.38 -7.28 42.36
CA GLY A 190 -48.71 -7.61 41.77
C GLY A 190 -49.36 -6.70 40.70
N LYS A 191 -49.60 -7.29 39.52
CA LYS A 191 -50.73 -7.08 38.56
C LYS A 191 -51.09 -5.66 38.03
N GLY A 192 -51.01 -5.51 36.70
CA GLY A 192 -52.19 -5.69 35.82
C GLY A 192 -52.74 -4.50 35.01
N GLY A 193 -52.99 -4.73 33.70
CA GLY A 193 -53.72 -3.85 32.76
C GLY A 193 -52.97 -2.59 32.32
N LYS A 194 -53.25 -1.94 31.18
CA LYS A 194 -53.98 -2.20 29.92
C LYS A 194 -53.69 -0.96 29.03
N GLU A 195 -53.89 -1.07 27.71
CA GLU A 195 -54.53 -0.12 26.76
C GLU A 195 -54.80 1.36 27.21
N GLU A 196 -54.75 2.42 26.38
CA GLU A 196 -54.59 2.56 24.92
C GLU A 196 -54.34 4.05 24.52
N GLU A 197 -54.07 4.31 23.23
CA GLU A 197 -54.33 5.56 22.46
C GLU A 197 -53.55 6.91 22.66
N LYS A 198 -53.53 7.66 21.55
CA LYS A 198 -52.99 9.03 21.30
C LYS A 198 -54.18 10.04 21.20
N PRO A 199 -54.09 11.28 20.64
CA PRO A 199 -53.04 12.30 20.43
C PRO A 199 -53.49 13.62 21.15
N PRO A 200 -53.38 14.89 20.65
CA PRO A 200 -52.47 15.57 19.70
C PRO A 200 -51.77 16.83 20.31
N ALA A 201 -51.13 17.65 19.47
CA ALA A 201 -50.33 18.82 19.87
C ALA A 201 -51.12 20.10 20.17
N SER A 202 -50.63 20.92 21.11
CA SER A 202 -50.71 22.40 21.05
C SER A 202 -49.72 23.08 22.02
N THR A 203 -49.05 24.12 21.54
CA THR A 203 -48.54 25.28 22.32
C THR A 203 -49.61 26.38 22.33
N PRO A 204 -49.53 27.48 23.13
CA PRO A 204 -48.48 27.89 24.09
C PRO A 204 -48.98 28.39 25.49
N ALA A 205 -48.00 28.75 26.33
CA ALA A 205 -48.00 29.85 27.33
C ALA A 205 -48.51 29.67 28.79
N LEU A 206 -47.89 30.50 29.66
CA LEU A 206 -48.28 31.03 30.98
C LEU A 206 -47.99 30.27 32.30
N GLN A 207 -46.95 30.77 32.97
CA GLN A 207 -46.73 30.96 34.42
C GLN A 207 -45.89 32.26 34.57
N ARG A 208 -45.99 33.20 35.52
CA ARG A 208 -46.83 33.45 36.72
C ARG A 208 -46.83 32.35 37.79
N ALA A 209 -46.66 32.63 39.08
CA ALA A 209 -46.25 33.77 39.92
C ALA A 209 -46.00 33.13 41.34
N ASP A 210 -45.28 33.65 42.32
CA ASP A 210 -45.39 34.98 42.94
C ASP A 210 -44.25 35.21 43.97
N SER A 211 -43.82 36.48 44.11
CA SER A 211 -43.48 37.14 45.40
C SER A 211 -42.28 36.67 46.27
N LEU A 212 -41.62 37.50 47.09
CA LEU A 212 -41.73 38.94 47.40
C LEU A 212 -40.38 39.44 47.97
N GLU A 213 -40.13 40.76 47.92
CA GLU A 213 -38.99 41.49 48.53
C GLU A 213 -37.60 41.18 47.90
N GLU A 214 -36.76 42.15 47.51
CA GLU A 214 -36.69 43.56 47.91
C GLU A 214 -36.30 44.50 46.74
N LEU A 215 -37.08 45.57 46.56
CA LEU A 215 -36.90 46.61 45.54
C LEU A 215 -36.11 47.79 46.14
N VAL A 216 -34.77 47.72 46.21
CA VAL A 216 -33.96 48.84 46.75
C VAL A 216 -32.71 49.15 45.90
N LEU A 217 -32.84 50.25 45.16
CA LEU A 217 -31.79 51.18 44.69
C LEU A 217 -30.90 50.84 43.47
N LYS A 218 -31.31 51.50 42.37
CA LYS A 218 -30.52 52.36 41.45
C LYS A 218 -29.93 51.76 40.17
N GLU A 219 -30.55 52.21 39.09
CA GLU A 219 -30.00 52.29 37.75
C GLU A 219 -28.67 53.06 37.75
N VAL A 220 -27.65 52.48 37.13
CA VAL A 220 -26.57 53.19 36.44
C VAL A 220 -26.35 52.45 35.13
N THR A 221 -26.49 53.15 34.00
CA THR A 221 -26.22 52.61 32.66
C THR A 221 -24.73 52.31 32.48
N PRO A 222 -24.32 51.07 32.14
CA PRO A 222 -23.00 50.79 31.61
C PRO A 222 -23.00 50.90 30.08
N GLU A 223 -21.91 51.41 29.52
CA GLU A 223 -21.70 51.56 28.08
C GLU A 223 -21.54 50.20 27.36
N LEU A 224 -21.81 50.16 26.06
CA LEU A 224 -21.59 48.95 25.25
C LEU A 224 -20.11 48.59 25.18
N GLN A 225 -19.77 47.37 25.58
CA GLN A 225 -18.59 46.68 25.06
C GLN A 225 -18.98 45.87 23.80
N PRO A 226 -18.17 45.89 22.74
CA PRO A 226 -18.41 45.04 21.58
C PRO A 226 -18.20 43.56 21.96
N PRO A 227 -18.94 42.61 21.33
CA PRO A 227 -18.74 41.20 21.59
C PRO A 227 -17.34 40.74 21.16
N PRO A 228 -16.73 39.77 21.86
CA PRO A 228 -15.43 39.23 21.47
C PRO A 228 -15.50 38.63 20.05
N PRO A 229 -14.41 38.70 19.26
CA PRO A 229 -14.41 38.20 17.90
C PRO A 229 -14.72 36.70 17.89
N ALA A 230 -15.71 36.32 17.08
CA ALA A 230 -16.09 34.92 16.93
C ALA A 230 -14.88 34.09 16.48
N ALA A 231 -14.67 32.94 17.12
CA ALA A 231 -13.65 31.99 16.70
C ALA A 231 -13.85 31.64 15.21
N PRO A 232 -12.77 31.55 14.41
CA PRO A 232 -12.90 31.30 12.98
C PRO A 232 -13.64 29.99 12.74
N LEU A 233 -14.76 30.08 12.02
CA LEU A 233 -15.50 28.93 11.51
C LEU A 233 -14.52 28.06 10.73
N GLN A 234 -14.34 26.81 11.18
CA GLN A 234 -13.54 25.83 10.43
C GLN A 234 -14.14 25.69 9.03
N PRO A 235 -13.33 25.72 7.96
CA PRO A 235 -13.84 25.53 6.61
C PRO A 235 -14.60 24.21 6.52
N PRO A 236 -15.72 24.14 5.77
CA PRO A 236 -16.48 22.91 5.64
C PRO A 236 -15.58 21.82 5.04
N LYS A 237 -15.41 20.72 5.77
CA LYS A 237 -14.63 19.57 5.28
C LYS A 237 -15.28 19.06 4.00
N GLU A 238 -14.57 19.11 2.88
CA GLU A 238 -15.01 18.52 1.63
C GLU A 238 -15.23 17.02 1.85
N GLN A 239 -16.50 16.60 1.88
CA GLN A 239 -16.89 15.23 2.09
C GLN A 239 -17.15 14.56 0.73
N TRP A 240 -16.17 13.80 0.24
CA TRP A 240 -16.27 13.11 -1.04
C TRP A 240 -16.96 11.74 -0.90
N ALA A 241 -16.81 11.06 0.24
CA ALA A 241 -17.56 9.85 0.58
C ALA A 241 -18.81 10.14 1.41
N ILE A 242 -19.99 9.78 0.88
CA ILE A 242 -21.28 9.96 1.57
C ILE A 242 -21.81 8.57 1.99
N PRO A 243 -21.93 8.25 3.30
CA PRO A 243 -22.58 7.03 3.75
C PRO A 243 -24.08 7.09 3.45
N VAL A 244 -24.63 6.02 2.89
CA VAL A 244 -26.07 5.86 2.66
C VAL A 244 -26.66 4.96 3.74
N ASP A 245 -27.71 5.42 4.41
CA ASP A 245 -28.44 4.60 5.37
C ASP A 245 -29.33 3.57 4.66
N ILE A 246 -29.04 2.29 4.92
CA ILE A 246 -29.74 1.12 4.38
C ILE A 246 -30.80 0.61 5.37
N SER A 247 -30.86 1.13 6.59
CA SER A 247 -31.88 0.77 7.58
C SER A 247 -33.25 1.39 7.24
N SER A 248 -33.27 2.54 6.57
CA SER A 248 -34.48 3.18 6.06
C SER A 248 -35.08 2.41 4.87
N PRO A 249 -36.36 1.99 4.92
CA PRO A 249 -37.03 1.35 3.79
C PRO A 249 -37.25 2.33 2.63
N VAL A 250 -37.37 1.78 1.42
CA VAL A 250 -37.59 2.53 0.17
C VAL A 250 -38.89 2.06 -0.48
N ASP A 251 -40.00 2.40 0.16
CA ASP A 251 -41.35 1.97 -0.24
C ASP A 251 -41.91 2.80 -1.40
N ASP A 252 -41.37 4.00 -1.61
CA ASP A 252 -41.69 4.90 -2.72
C ASP A 252 -40.78 4.72 -3.95
N PHE A 253 -40.01 3.63 -4.02
CA PHE A 253 -39.05 3.35 -5.11
C PHE A 253 -39.65 3.53 -6.51
N TYR A 254 -40.77 2.86 -6.81
CA TYR A 254 -41.46 2.95 -8.10
C TYR A 254 -42.22 4.29 -8.31
N LYS A 255 -42.35 5.13 -7.27
CA LYS A 255 -42.83 6.52 -7.41
C LYS A 255 -41.69 7.47 -7.79
N ARG A 256 -40.48 7.24 -7.26
CA ARG A 256 -39.26 7.98 -7.59
C ARG A 256 -38.73 7.62 -8.98
N ILE A 257 -38.90 6.37 -9.40
CA ILE A 257 -38.52 5.86 -10.72
C ILE A 257 -39.75 5.21 -11.38
N PRO A 258 -40.62 6.00 -12.06
CA PRO A 258 -41.82 5.47 -12.72
C PRO A 258 -41.49 4.56 -13.91
N ASP A 259 -40.42 4.87 -14.64
CA ASP A 259 -39.94 4.13 -15.80
C ASP A 259 -38.49 3.62 -15.57
N PRO A 260 -38.31 2.56 -14.78
CA PRO A 260 -36.99 2.01 -14.47
C PRO A 260 -36.35 1.37 -15.70
N ALA A 261 -35.07 1.65 -15.95
CA ALA A 261 -34.33 1.17 -17.11
C ALA A 261 -34.30 -0.37 -17.24
N PHE A 262 -34.42 -1.10 -16.11
CA PHE A 262 -34.54 -2.55 -16.07
C PHE A 262 -35.53 -3.01 -15.00
N ARG A 263 -36.17 -4.17 -15.21
CA ARG A 263 -37.11 -4.80 -14.26
C ARG A 263 -36.78 -6.28 -14.08
N TRP A 264 -36.73 -6.74 -12.83
CA TRP A 264 -36.48 -8.14 -12.47
C TRP A 264 -37.79 -8.88 -12.14
N PRO A 265 -37.82 -10.22 -12.21
CA PRO A 265 -38.94 -11.03 -11.73
C PRO A 265 -39.02 -11.14 -10.20
N PHE A 266 -38.13 -10.48 -9.46
CA PHE A 266 -38.08 -10.42 -8.01
C PHE A 266 -37.95 -8.97 -7.53
N GLU A 267 -38.41 -8.69 -6.31
CA GLU A 267 -38.26 -7.36 -5.71
C GLU A 267 -36.82 -7.12 -5.23
N PRO A 268 -36.15 -6.02 -5.62
CA PRO A 268 -34.80 -5.72 -5.16
C PRO A 268 -34.73 -5.40 -3.66
N ASP A 269 -33.63 -5.80 -3.01
CA ASP A 269 -33.35 -5.51 -1.61
C ASP A 269 -33.16 -3.98 -1.38
N VAL A 270 -33.37 -3.51 -0.15
CA VAL A 270 -33.28 -2.07 0.20
C VAL A 270 -31.95 -1.43 -0.25
N PHE A 271 -30.81 -2.11 -0.07
CA PHE A 271 -29.51 -1.59 -0.49
C PHE A 271 -29.37 -1.50 -2.02
N GLN A 272 -30.03 -2.39 -2.78
CA GLN A 272 -30.06 -2.36 -4.24
C GLN A 272 -30.93 -1.20 -4.73
N LYS A 273 -32.11 -0.99 -4.10
CA LYS A 273 -32.99 0.16 -4.37
C LYS A 273 -32.28 1.50 -4.13
N GLN A 274 -31.56 1.63 -3.02
CA GLN A 274 -30.76 2.83 -2.73
C GLN A 274 -29.68 3.06 -3.79
N ALA A 275 -28.95 2.01 -4.19
CA ALA A 275 -27.93 2.12 -5.25
C ALA A 275 -28.56 2.60 -6.58
N ILE A 276 -29.67 1.99 -6.99
CA ILE A 276 -30.39 2.35 -8.22
C ILE A 276 -30.88 3.82 -8.19
N LEU A 277 -31.40 4.31 -7.06
CA LEU A 277 -31.80 5.72 -6.90
C LEU A 277 -30.64 6.70 -7.06
N HIS A 278 -29.40 6.30 -6.73
CA HIS A 278 -28.20 7.10 -6.96
C HIS A 278 -27.69 7.01 -8.40
N LEU A 279 -27.81 5.85 -9.05
CA LEU A 279 -27.47 5.67 -10.47
C LEU A 279 -28.36 6.51 -11.39
N GLU A 280 -29.68 6.56 -11.15
CA GLU A 280 -30.62 7.44 -11.88
C GLU A 280 -30.26 8.94 -11.76
N ARG A 281 -29.60 9.33 -10.67
CA ARG A 281 -29.08 10.69 -10.46
C ARG A 281 -27.69 10.92 -11.08
N ARG A 282 -27.15 9.92 -11.79
CA ARG A 282 -25.77 9.90 -12.34
C ARG A 282 -24.68 10.04 -11.29
N HIS A 283 -24.92 9.55 -10.07
CA HIS A 283 -23.92 9.54 -9.00
C HIS A 283 -23.05 8.28 -9.06
N SER A 284 -21.77 8.39 -8.73
CA SER A 284 -20.90 7.24 -8.49
C SER A 284 -21.27 6.53 -7.19
N VAL A 285 -21.20 5.20 -7.17
CA VAL A 285 -21.62 4.38 -6.01
C VAL A 285 -20.57 3.32 -5.64
N PHE A 286 -20.45 3.05 -4.34
CA PHE A 286 -19.65 1.95 -3.81
C PHE A 286 -20.52 0.99 -3.01
N VAL A 287 -20.73 -0.22 -3.54
CA VAL A 287 -21.54 -1.27 -2.93
C VAL A 287 -20.64 -2.33 -2.30
N ALA A 288 -20.57 -2.35 -0.97
CA ALA A 288 -19.83 -3.32 -0.19
C ALA A 288 -20.80 -4.34 0.43
N ALA A 289 -20.85 -5.55 -0.12
CA ALA A 289 -21.82 -6.57 0.27
C ALA A 289 -21.29 -7.99 0.02
N HIS A 290 -21.80 -8.96 0.77
CA HIS A 290 -21.47 -10.39 0.58
C HIS A 290 -21.64 -10.83 -0.89
N THR A 291 -20.84 -11.80 -1.34
CA THR A 291 -20.91 -12.31 -2.73
C THR A 291 -22.30 -12.82 -3.12
N SER A 292 -23.00 -13.50 -2.20
CA SER A 292 -24.39 -13.95 -2.39
C SER A 292 -25.46 -12.86 -2.16
N ALA A 293 -25.09 -11.61 -1.86
CA ALA A 293 -26.04 -10.52 -1.67
C ALA A 293 -26.75 -10.08 -2.97
N GLY A 294 -26.20 -10.41 -4.14
CA GLY A 294 -26.78 -10.00 -5.43
C GLY A 294 -26.28 -8.64 -5.92
N LYS A 295 -24.98 -8.35 -5.75
CA LYS A 295 -24.35 -7.10 -6.25
C LYS A 295 -24.57 -6.86 -7.75
N THR A 296 -24.68 -7.93 -8.55
CA THR A 296 -24.89 -7.87 -10.01
C THR A 296 -26.11 -7.06 -10.42
N VAL A 297 -27.16 -6.98 -9.58
CA VAL A 297 -28.37 -6.15 -9.82
C VAL A 297 -28.01 -4.68 -10.09
N VAL A 298 -26.99 -4.15 -9.41
CA VAL A 298 -26.52 -2.76 -9.59
C VAL A 298 -25.77 -2.60 -10.92
N ALA A 299 -25.01 -3.61 -11.35
CA ALA A 299 -24.34 -3.64 -12.64
C ALA A 299 -25.34 -3.76 -13.81
N GLU A 300 -26.30 -4.67 -13.70
CA GLU A 300 -27.37 -4.88 -14.69
C GLU A 300 -28.17 -3.59 -14.92
N TYR A 301 -28.49 -2.85 -13.85
CA TYR A 301 -29.19 -1.59 -13.98
C TYR A 301 -28.37 -0.52 -14.70
N ALA A 302 -27.08 -0.40 -14.39
CA ALA A 302 -26.20 0.58 -15.05
C ALA A 302 -25.99 0.28 -16.54
N ILE A 303 -25.91 -1.01 -16.91
CA ILE A 303 -25.86 -1.43 -18.33
C ILE A 303 -27.15 -1.02 -19.05
N ALA A 304 -28.31 -1.31 -18.47
CA ALA A 304 -29.60 -0.93 -19.05
C ALA A 304 -29.80 0.60 -19.12
N LEU A 305 -29.34 1.33 -18.10
CA LEU A 305 -29.42 2.79 -18.04
C LEU A 305 -28.55 3.45 -19.13
N ALA A 306 -27.33 2.94 -19.36
CA ALA A 306 -26.48 3.40 -20.46
C ALA A 306 -27.11 3.10 -21.83
N GLN A 307 -27.71 1.92 -22.01
CA GLN A 307 -28.46 1.60 -23.24
C GLN A 307 -29.65 2.56 -23.45
N LYS A 308 -30.37 2.93 -22.38
CA LYS A 308 -31.43 3.96 -22.41
C LYS A 308 -30.89 5.37 -22.71
N HIS A 309 -29.65 5.67 -22.31
CA HIS A 309 -28.96 6.93 -22.60
C HIS A 309 -28.24 6.96 -23.96
N MET A 310 -28.18 5.84 -24.70
CA MET A 310 -27.37 5.66 -25.92
C MET A 310 -25.87 5.87 -25.70
N THR A 311 -25.37 5.54 -24.50
CA THR A 311 -23.95 5.64 -24.10
C THR A 311 -23.30 4.26 -23.95
N ARG A 312 -21.98 4.23 -23.71
CA ARG A 312 -21.23 2.97 -23.49
C ARG A 312 -20.99 2.69 -22.01
N THR A 313 -20.91 1.40 -21.70
CA THR A 313 -20.55 0.88 -20.37
C THR A 313 -19.42 -0.13 -20.48
N ILE A 314 -18.44 -0.03 -19.59
CA ILE A 314 -17.39 -1.05 -19.43
C ILE A 314 -17.60 -1.80 -18.13
N TYR A 315 -17.65 -3.14 -18.21
CA TYR A 315 -17.60 -4.02 -17.05
C TYR A 315 -16.20 -4.62 -16.94
N THR A 316 -15.50 -4.30 -15.85
CA THR A 316 -14.20 -4.88 -15.53
C THR A 316 -14.32 -6.02 -14.52
N SER A 317 -13.59 -7.09 -14.77
CA SER A 317 -13.48 -8.25 -13.89
C SER A 317 -12.01 -8.63 -13.71
N PRO A 318 -11.56 -9.04 -12.51
CA PRO A 318 -10.17 -9.40 -12.29
C PRO A 318 -9.77 -10.70 -12.99
N ILE A 319 -10.71 -11.58 -13.39
CA ILE A 319 -10.38 -12.94 -13.86
C ILE A 319 -11.05 -13.23 -15.21
N LYS A 320 -10.27 -13.75 -16.18
CA LYS A 320 -10.74 -14.16 -17.52
C LYS A 320 -11.96 -15.09 -17.46
N ALA A 321 -11.98 -16.08 -16.54
CA ALA A 321 -13.12 -16.99 -16.34
C ALA A 321 -14.41 -16.28 -15.91
N LEU A 322 -14.33 -15.33 -14.97
CA LEU A 322 -15.47 -14.52 -14.53
C LEU A 322 -15.94 -13.58 -15.65
N SER A 323 -15.01 -13.02 -16.43
CA SER A 323 -15.33 -12.22 -17.63
C SER A 323 -16.12 -13.05 -18.66
N ASN A 324 -15.71 -14.30 -18.91
CA ASN A 324 -16.41 -15.21 -19.82
C ASN A 324 -17.80 -15.61 -19.27
N GLN A 325 -17.93 -15.86 -17.97
CA GLN A 325 -19.23 -16.13 -17.32
C GLN A 325 -20.16 -14.92 -17.50
N LYS A 326 -19.69 -13.71 -17.14
CA LYS A 326 -20.48 -12.47 -17.25
C LYS A 326 -20.83 -12.11 -18.68
N PHE A 327 -19.96 -12.42 -19.65
CA PHE A 327 -20.29 -12.31 -21.07
C PHE A 327 -21.50 -13.15 -21.44
N ARG A 328 -21.55 -14.42 -21.01
CA ARG A 328 -22.69 -15.27 -21.28
C ARG A 328 -23.96 -14.77 -20.59
N ASP A 329 -23.88 -14.38 -19.32
CA ASP A 329 -25.00 -13.88 -18.53
C ASP A 329 -25.60 -12.60 -19.17
N PHE A 330 -24.76 -11.59 -19.44
CA PHE A 330 -25.19 -10.32 -20.01
C PHE A 330 -25.55 -10.41 -21.49
N LYS A 331 -24.90 -11.26 -22.30
CA LYS A 331 -25.33 -11.53 -23.69
C LYS A 331 -26.73 -12.17 -23.74
N THR A 332 -27.06 -13.00 -22.75
CA THR A 332 -28.42 -13.58 -22.63
C THR A 332 -29.46 -12.54 -22.21
N THR A 333 -29.06 -11.56 -21.38
CA THR A 333 -29.96 -10.55 -20.80
C THR A 333 -30.17 -9.32 -21.71
N PHE A 334 -29.10 -8.81 -22.31
CA PHE A 334 -29.07 -7.53 -23.04
C PHE A 334 -28.77 -7.65 -24.54
N GLY A 335 -28.29 -8.82 -25.01
CA GLY A 335 -27.98 -9.06 -26.42
C GLY A 335 -26.71 -8.37 -26.93
N ASP A 336 -26.62 -7.04 -26.83
CA ASP A 336 -25.48 -6.25 -27.34
C ASP A 336 -24.36 -6.12 -26.30
N VAL A 337 -23.45 -7.09 -26.32
CA VAL A 337 -22.34 -7.22 -25.36
C VAL A 337 -21.07 -7.72 -26.05
N GLY A 338 -19.97 -7.02 -25.87
CA GLY A 338 -18.63 -7.40 -26.31
C GLY A 338 -17.79 -8.03 -25.21
N LEU A 339 -16.74 -8.75 -25.60
CA LEU A 339 -15.74 -9.34 -24.71
C LEU A 339 -14.35 -8.99 -25.22
N LEU A 340 -13.55 -8.29 -24.42
CA LEU A 340 -12.19 -7.86 -24.73
C LEU A 340 -11.25 -8.41 -23.66
N THR A 341 -10.58 -9.51 -23.98
CA THR A 341 -9.56 -10.14 -23.13
C THR A 341 -8.23 -10.17 -23.85
N GLY A 342 -7.15 -10.50 -23.14
CA GLY A 342 -5.83 -10.72 -23.75
C GLY A 342 -5.83 -11.81 -24.83
N ASP A 343 -6.76 -12.77 -24.80
CA ASP A 343 -6.76 -13.92 -25.73
C ASP A 343 -7.80 -13.78 -26.85
N VAL A 344 -8.96 -13.19 -26.54
CA VAL A 344 -10.13 -13.16 -27.42
C VAL A 344 -10.78 -11.78 -27.39
N GLN A 345 -11.07 -11.25 -28.59
CA GLN A 345 -11.86 -10.04 -28.80
C GLN A 345 -13.12 -10.40 -29.60
N LEU A 346 -14.30 -10.22 -29.00
CA LEU A 346 -15.62 -10.46 -29.59
C LEU A 346 -16.44 -9.17 -29.54
N ARG A 347 -16.98 -8.72 -30.68
CA ARG A 347 -17.74 -7.46 -30.83
C ARG A 347 -17.14 -6.25 -30.07
N PRO A 348 -15.95 -5.75 -30.46
CA PRO A 348 -15.35 -4.54 -29.86
C PRO A 348 -16.20 -3.26 -30.03
N ASP A 349 -17.17 -3.31 -30.94
CA ASP A 349 -18.10 -2.28 -31.35
C ASP A 349 -19.38 -2.18 -30.48
N ALA A 350 -19.65 -3.19 -29.64
CA ALA A 350 -20.84 -3.25 -28.78
C ALA A 350 -20.92 -2.12 -27.72
N SER A 351 -22.15 -1.77 -27.33
CA SER A 351 -22.44 -0.74 -26.31
C SER A 351 -21.94 -1.12 -24.90
N CYS A 352 -22.07 -2.39 -24.52
CA CYS A 352 -21.55 -2.93 -23.26
C CYS A 352 -20.30 -3.78 -23.53
N LEU A 353 -19.14 -3.38 -23.02
CA LEU A 353 -17.87 -4.10 -23.18
C LEU A 353 -17.42 -4.74 -21.87
N ILE A 354 -17.25 -6.06 -21.87
CA ILE A 354 -16.67 -6.79 -20.73
C ILE A 354 -15.18 -6.98 -20.98
N MET A 355 -14.34 -6.63 -20.01
CA MET A 355 -12.89 -6.76 -20.14
C MET A 355 -12.20 -7.06 -18.82
N THR A 356 -10.90 -7.38 -18.88
CA THR A 356 -10.06 -7.40 -17.68
C THR A 356 -9.47 -6.01 -17.42
N THR A 357 -9.04 -5.76 -16.18
CA THR A 357 -8.48 -4.45 -15.79
C THR A 357 -7.20 -4.09 -16.55
N GLU A 358 -6.40 -5.08 -16.94
CA GLU A 358 -5.18 -4.89 -17.73
C GLU A 358 -5.50 -4.36 -19.15
N ILE A 359 -6.61 -4.79 -19.75
CA ILE A 359 -7.08 -4.29 -21.05
C ILE A 359 -7.56 -2.85 -20.94
N LEU A 360 -8.35 -2.51 -19.91
CA LEU A 360 -8.78 -1.13 -19.68
C LEU A 360 -7.57 -0.20 -19.44
N ARG A 361 -6.57 -0.65 -18.69
CA ARG A 361 -5.29 0.06 -18.51
C ARG A 361 -4.58 0.33 -19.84
N SER A 362 -4.47 -0.68 -20.70
CA SER A 362 -3.87 -0.53 -22.03
C SER A 362 -4.63 0.45 -22.92
N MET A 363 -5.97 0.44 -22.86
CA MET A 363 -6.81 1.40 -23.58
C MET A 363 -6.63 2.84 -23.10
N LEU A 364 -6.41 3.05 -21.79
CA LEU A 364 -6.12 4.36 -21.20
C LEU A 364 -4.74 4.88 -21.64
N TYR A 365 -3.67 4.07 -21.53
CA TYR A 365 -2.33 4.47 -21.97
C TYR A 365 -2.24 4.77 -23.47
N ASN A 366 -3.06 4.11 -24.30
CA ASN A 366 -3.07 4.29 -25.74
C ASN A 366 -4.15 5.27 -26.24
N GLY A 367 -4.90 5.94 -25.34
CA GLY A 367 -5.86 6.97 -25.69
C GLY A 367 -7.03 6.49 -26.57
N SER A 368 -7.56 5.29 -26.31
CA SER A 368 -8.60 4.66 -27.15
C SER A 368 -9.88 5.50 -27.25
N ASP A 369 -10.37 5.73 -28.48
CA ASP A 369 -11.61 6.49 -28.74
C ASP A 369 -12.85 5.94 -28.02
N VAL A 370 -12.87 4.65 -27.70
CA VAL A 370 -13.95 3.97 -26.93
C VAL A 370 -14.20 4.63 -25.56
N ILE A 371 -13.20 5.31 -25.01
CA ILE A 371 -13.27 5.97 -23.70
C ILE A 371 -14.06 7.30 -23.77
N ARG A 372 -14.26 7.88 -24.96
CA ARG A 372 -14.98 9.16 -25.12
C ARG A 372 -16.48 9.02 -24.82
N ASP A 373 -17.11 7.98 -25.38
CA ASP A 373 -18.56 7.74 -25.26
C ASP A 373 -18.95 6.96 -23.98
N LEU A 374 -18.02 6.84 -23.04
CA LEU A 374 -18.12 6.01 -21.84
C LEU A 374 -18.82 6.77 -20.70
N GLU A 375 -20.01 6.31 -20.31
CA GLU A 375 -20.74 6.89 -19.17
C GLU A 375 -20.38 6.17 -17.87
N TRP A 376 -20.32 4.83 -17.89
CA TRP A 376 -20.15 4.01 -16.68
C TRP A 376 -18.99 3.03 -16.79
N VAL A 377 -18.14 3.00 -15.76
CA VAL A 377 -17.20 1.88 -15.52
C VAL A 377 -17.61 1.14 -14.26
N ILE A 378 -17.94 -0.14 -14.45
CA ILE A 378 -18.27 -1.08 -13.39
C ILE A 378 -17.01 -1.86 -13.04
N PHE A 379 -16.67 -1.84 -11.77
CA PHE A 379 -15.55 -2.56 -11.19
C PHE A 379 -16.06 -3.68 -10.28
N ASP A 380 -15.89 -4.92 -10.70
CA ASP A 380 -16.32 -6.09 -9.93
C ASP A 380 -15.20 -6.63 -9.02
N GLU A 381 -15.59 -7.09 -7.84
CA GLU A 381 -14.72 -7.63 -6.78
C GLU A 381 -13.53 -6.70 -6.40
N VAL A 382 -13.78 -5.40 -6.17
CA VAL A 382 -12.77 -4.34 -5.88
C VAL A 382 -11.78 -4.64 -4.75
N HIS A 383 -12.09 -5.56 -3.83
CA HIS A 383 -11.16 -6.04 -2.79
C HIS A 383 -9.91 -6.74 -3.36
N TYR A 384 -9.88 -7.04 -4.66
CA TYR A 384 -8.66 -7.40 -5.41
C TYR A 384 -7.59 -6.29 -5.45
N ILE A 385 -7.88 -5.07 -5.01
CA ILE A 385 -6.84 -4.03 -4.82
C ILE A 385 -5.76 -4.47 -3.82
N ASN A 386 -6.08 -5.38 -2.90
CA ASN A 386 -5.11 -5.97 -1.95
C ASN A 386 -4.21 -7.06 -2.58
N ASP A 387 -4.39 -7.40 -3.86
CA ASP A 387 -3.54 -8.35 -4.57
C ASP A 387 -2.20 -7.70 -4.95
N ALA A 388 -1.09 -8.28 -4.52
CA ALA A 388 0.25 -7.68 -4.69
C ALA A 388 0.73 -7.62 -6.16
N GLU A 389 0.20 -8.46 -7.06
CA GLU A 389 0.52 -8.40 -8.49
C GLU A 389 -0.41 -7.42 -9.23
N ARG A 390 -1.69 -7.41 -8.86
CA ARG A 390 -2.77 -6.81 -9.65
C ARG A 390 -3.34 -5.51 -9.09
N GLY A 391 -3.19 -5.23 -7.79
CA GLY A 391 -3.69 -4.02 -7.14
C GLY A 391 -3.11 -2.74 -7.73
N VAL A 392 -1.87 -2.78 -8.24
CA VAL A 392 -1.24 -1.69 -8.99
C VAL A 392 -2.09 -1.27 -10.20
N VAL A 393 -2.52 -2.25 -11.02
CA VAL A 393 -3.32 -2.03 -12.23
C VAL A 393 -4.65 -1.36 -11.89
N TRP A 394 -5.25 -1.73 -10.76
CA TRP A 394 -6.48 -1.15 -10.25
C TRP A 394 -6.31 0.32 -9.85
N GLU A 395 -5.25 0.66 -9.11
CA GLU A 395 -4.95 2.06 -8.75
C GLU A 395 -4.62 2.90 -10.00
N GLU A 396 -3.75 2.41 -10.89
CA GLU A 396 -3.41 3.08 -12.16
C GLU A 396 -4.67 3.43 -12.98
N VAL A 397 -5.58 2.47 -13.17
CA VAL A 397 -6.83 2.69 -13.92
C VAL A 397 -7.74 3.69 -13.21
N LEU A 398 -7.95 3.54 -11.90
CA LEU A 398 -8.78 4.47 -11.13
C LEU A 398 -8.21 5.89 -11.17
N ILE A 399 -6.90 6.09 -11.16
CA ILE A 399 -6.28 7.41 -11.27
C ILE A 399 -6.44 7.97 -12.70
N MET A 400 -6.21 7.17 -13.74
CA MET A 400 -6.22 7.62 -15.14
C MET A 400 -7.61 7.80 -15.79
N LEU A 401 -8.68 7.19 -15.25
CA LEU A 401 -10.02 7.34 -15.82
C LEU A 401 -10.43 8.82 -16.00
N PRO A 402 -11.02 9.24 -17.13
CA PRO A 402 -11.43 10.63 -17.31
C PRO A 402 -12.51 11.10 -16.34
N ASP A 403 -12.51 12.40 -16.03
CA ASP A 403 -13.41 13.00 -15.04
C ASP A 403 -14.90 12.94 -15.44
N HIS A 404 -15.24 12.82 -16.73
CA HIS A 404 -16.64 12.67 -17.15
C HIS A 404 -17.24 11.32 -16.76
N VAL A 405 -16.44 10.26 -16.68
CA VAL A 405 -16.86 8.88 -16.42
C VAL A 405 -17.39 8.72 -14.99
N ASN A 406 -18.50 7.99 -14.82
CA ASN A 406 -19.04 7.62 -13.52
C ASN A 406 -18.60 6.22 -13.11
N ILE A 407 -18.39 6.01 -11.81
CA ILE A 407 -17.72 4.82 -11.27
C ILE A 407 -18.69 4.02 -10.39
N ILE A 408 -18.77 2.72 -10.66
CA ILE A 408 -19.54 1.75 -9.86
C ILE A 408 -18.57 0.73 -9.28
N LEU A 409 -18.33 0.80 -7.97
CA LEU A 409 -17.46 -0.11 -7.24
C LEU A 409 -18.30 -1.21 -6.60
N LEU A 410 -18.05 -2.48 -6.92
CA LEU A 410 -18.70 -3.64 -6.29
C LEU A 410 -17.66 -4.46 -5.52
N SER A 411 -17.86 -4.67 -4.22
CA SER A 411 -16.91 -5.44 -3.40
C SER A 411 -17.57 -6.37 -2.39
N ALA A 412 -16.78 -7.30 -1.84
CA ALA A 412 -17.10 -8.00 -0.61
C ALA A 412 -17.20 -7.01 0.58
N THR A 413 -17.63 -7.51 1.74
CA THR A 413 -17.66 -6.69 2.97
C THR A 413 -16.25 -6.37 3.44
N VAL A 414 -15.85 -5.10 3.33
CA VAL A 414 -14.57 -4.56 3.81
C VAL A 414 -14.81 -3.44 4.82
N PRO A 415 -13.91 -3.20 5.79
CA PRO A 415 -14.17 -2.28 6.90
C PRO A 415 -14.00 -0.79 6.54
N ASN A 416 -13.03 -0.42 5.70
CA ASN A 416 -12.67 0.97 5.40
C ASN A 416 -13.28 1.49 4.09
N THR A 417 -14.57 1.20 3.86
CA THR A 417 -15.27 1.59 2.62
C THR A 417 -15.35 3.10 2.41
N LEU A 418 -15.58 3.86 3.47
CA LEU A 418 -15.67 5.33 3.42
C LEU A 418 -14.31 5.97 3.10
N GLU A 419 -13.23 5.45 3.66
CA GLU A 419 -11.86 5.91 3.40
C GLU A 419 -11.49 5.73 1.92
N PHE A 420 -11.73 4.53 1.39
CA PHE A 420 -11.46 4.21 -0.01
C PHE A 420 -12.33 5.04 -0.98
N ALA A 421 -13.61 5.24 -0.66
CA ALA A 421 -14.49 6.12 -1.44
C ALA A 421 -14.06 7.60 -1.38
N ASP A 422 -13.52 8.07 -0.25
CA ASP A 422 -13.06 9.45 -0.11
C ASP A 422 -11.81 9.68 -0.95
N TRP A 423 -10.91 8.69 -1.02
CA TRP A 423 -9.77 8.69 -1.93
C TRP A 423 -10.19 8.76 -3.41
N VAL A 424 -11.01 7.83 -3.91
CA VAL A 424 -11.47 7.85 -5.31
C VAL A 424 -12.25 9.14 -5.61
N GLY A 425 -13.10 9.58 -4.68
CA GLY A 425 -13.91 10.79 -4.82
C GLY A 425 -13.08 12.07 -4.89
N ARG A 426 -12.01 12.19 -4.09
CA ARG A 426 -11.04 13.30 -4.19
C ARG A 426 -10.32 13.32 -5.54
N ILE A 427 -9.83 12.18 -6.02
CA ILE A 427 -9.12 12.10 -7.31
C ILE A 427 -10.01 12.55 -8.46
N LYS A 428 -11.28 12.09 -8.47
CA LYS A 428 -12.25 12.37 -9.53
C LYS A 428 -13.05 13.64 -9.33
N ARG A 429 -12.86 14.34 -8.21
CA ARG A 429 -13.67 15.49 -7.79
C ARG A 429 -15.17 15.19 -7.92
N LYS A 430 -15.58 13.98 -7.50
CA LYS A 430 -16.96 13.46 -7.57
C LYS A 430 -17.37 12.85 -6.23
N GLN A 431 -18.61 13.09 -5.83
CA GLN A 431 -19.19 12.42 -4.67
C GLN A 431 -19.42 10.93 -4.95
N ILE A 432 -19.06 10.08 -3.99
CA ILE A 432 -19.25 8.62 -4.05
C ILE A 432 -20.15 8.20 -2.88
N TYR A 433 -21.26 7.54 -3.23
CA TYR A 433 -22.26 7.09 -2.26
C TYR A 433 -21.96 5.67 -1.81
N VAL A 434 -21.65 5.52 -0.51
CA VAL A 434 -21.17 4.27 0.07
C VAL A 434 -22.34 3.50 0.69
N ILE A 435 -22.60 2.32 0.14
CA ILE A 435 -23.74 1.46 0.41
C ILE A 435 -23.17 0.13 0.93
N SER A 436 -23.07 -0.01 2.26
CA SER A 436 -22.47 -1.18 2.91
C SER A 436 -23.49 -2.02 3.67
N THR A 437 -23.61 -3.31 3.35
CA THR A 437 -24.45 -4.25 4.11
C THR A 437 -23.63 -5.41 4.67
N LEU A 438 -23.63 -5.53 6.00
CA LEU A 438 -23.06 -6.66 6.72
C LEU A 438 -24.01 -7.87 6.74
N ARG A 439 -25.30 -7.68 6.45
CA ARG A 439 -26.32 -8.73 6.51
C ARG A 439 -26.26 -9.60 5.26
N ARG A 440 -26.05 -10.91 5.45
CA ARG A 440 -26.13 -11.91 4.39
C ARG A 440 -27.60 -12.34 4.17
N PRO A 441 -28.08 -12.56 2.92
CA PRO A 441 -29.46 -13.01 2.67
C PRO A 441 -29.77 -14.40 3.24
N VAL A 442 -28.78 -15.30 3.18
CA VAL A 442 -28.84 -16.64 3.80
C VAL A 442 -27.84 -16.65 4.96
N PRO A 443 -28.24 -16.85 6.22
CA PRO A 443 -27.31 -16.95 7.35
C PRO A 443 -26.46 -18.24 7.27
N LEU A 444 -25.35 -18.29 8.00
CA LEU A 444 -24.43 -19.41 8.03
C LEU A 444 -24.41 -20.10 9.39
N GLU A 445 -24.25 -21.42 9.41
CA GLU A 445 -24.05 -22.22 10.62
C GLU A 445 -22.72 -22.98 10.52
N HIS A 446 -21.80 -22.69 11.43
CA HIS A 446 -20.43 -23.19 11.36
C HIS A 446 -20.23 -24.34 12.34
N HIS A 447 -19.63 -25.43 11.86
CA HIS A 447 -19.55 -26.69 12.59
C HIS A 447 -18.12 -27.27 12.59
N LEU A 448 -17.77 -27.96 13.66
CA LEU A 448 -16.59 -28.83 13.74
C LEU A 448 -17.00 -30.28 13.49
N TYR A 449 -16.29 -30.99 12.61
CA TYR A 449 -16.51 -32.42 12.34
C TYR A 449 -15.33 -33.25 12.82
N THR A 450 -15.58 -34.21 13.72
CA THR A 450 -14.57 -35.15 14.25
C THR A 450 -14.79 -36.59 13.82
N GLY A 451 -15.86 -36.88 13.08
CA GLY A 451 -16.19 -38.25 12.66
C GLY A 451 -15.14 -38.88 11.72
N ASN A 452 -14.93 -40.17 11.87
CA ASN A 452 -13.94 -40.96 11.12
C ASN A 452 -14.39 -42.41 10.83
N SER A 453 -15.66 -42.73 11.10
CA SER A 453 -16.22 -44.07 10.96
C SER A 453 -17.75 -44.01 10.83
N GLN A 454 -18.36 -45.12 10.43
CA GLN A 454 -19.83 -45.30 10.44
C GLN A 454 -20.47 -45.00 11.81
N LYS A 455 -19.79 -45.33 12.92
CA LYS A 455 -20.29 -45.07 14.28
C LYS A 455 -20.21 -43.59 14.67
N THR A 456 -19.20 -42.89 14.15
CA THR A 456 -18.87 -41.50 14.51
C THR A 456 -19.36 -40.47 13.49
N GLN A 457 -20.12 -40.90 12.46
CA GLN A 457 -20.70 -40.04 11.41
C GLN A 457 -21.66 -38.95 11.92
N HIS A 458 -22.14 -39.04 13.18
CA HIS A 458 -23.05 -38.06 13.77
C HIS A 458 -22.34 -36.95 14.56
N GLU A 459 -21.01 -37.03 14.71
CA GLU A 459 -20.18 -36.05 15.42
C GLU A 459 -19.97 -34.76 14.61
N LEU A 460 -21.01 -33.93 14.59
CA LEU A 460 -20.98 -32.58 14.03
C LEU A 460 -21.41 -31.59 15.12
N PHE A 461 -20.48 -30.74 15.56
CA PHE A 461 -20.67 -29.83 16.69
C PHE A 461 -20.84 -28.39 16.20
N LEU A 462 -21.97 -27.75 16.51
CA LEU A 462 -22.24 -26.36 16.15
C LEU A 462 -21.34 -25.41 16.97
N LEU A 463 -20.57 -24.57 16.26
CA LEU A 463 -19.61 -23.63 16.82
C LEU A 463 -20.06 -22.18 16.67
N VAL A 464 -20.73 -21.83 15.56
CA VAL A 464 -21.37 -20.51 15.38
C VAL A 464 -22.77 -20.70 14.82
N ASP A 465 -23.77 -20.11 15.48
CA ASP A 465 -25.18 -20.19 15.08
C ASP A 465 -25.54 -19.24 13.92
N ALA A 466 -26.75 -19.39 13.38
CA ALA A 466 -27.28 -18.55 12.30
C ALA A 466 -27.43 -17.05 12.65
N ARG A 467 -27.20 -16.65 13.92
CA ARG A 467 -27.20 -15.25 14.38
C ARG A 467 -25.77 -14.69 14.54
N GLY A 468 -24.74 -15.52 14.42
CA GLY A 468 -23.33 -15.16 14.58
C GLY A 468 -22.76 -15.37 16.00
N ASN A 469 -23.48 -16.04 16.91
CA ASN A 469 -23.01 -16.27 18.28
C ASN A 469 -22.02 -17.44 18.33
N PHE A 470 -20.86 -17.26 18.98
CA PHE A 470 -19.89 -18.34 19.21
C PHE A 470 -20.31 -19.23 20.40
N LEU A 471 -20.50 -20.53 20.13
CA LEU A 471 -20.99 -21.52 21.09
C LEU A 471 -19.83 -22.35 21.66
N THR A 472 -19.26 -21.88 22.78
CA THR A 472 -18.17 -22.57 23.49
C THR A 472 -18.48 -24.02 23.87
N LYS A 473 -19.75 -24.34 24.18
CA LYS A 473 -20.21 -25.71 24.47
C LYS A 473 -19.92 -26.68 23.31
N GLY A 474 -20.10 -26.25 22.07
CA GLY A 474 -19.81 -27.08 20.89
C GLY A 474 -18.32 -27.32 20.70
N TYR A 475 -17.48 -26.33 21.02
CA TYR A 475 -16.02 -26.47 21.02
C TYR A 475 -15.55 -27.54 22.02
N TYR A 476 -15.95 -27.42 23.29
CA TYR A 476 -15.52 -28.37 24.33
C TYR A 476 -16.01 -29.79 24.04
N ALA A 477 -17.25 -29.96 23.57
CA ALA A 477 -17.78 -31.27 23.18
C ALA A 477 -16.96 -31.93 22.03
N ALA A 478 -16.50 -31.14 21.04
CA ALA A 478 -15.63 -31.64 19.98
C ALA A 478 -14.24 -32.04 20.49
N VAL A 479 -13.68 -31.28 21.45
CA VAL A 479 -12.39 -31.59 22.10
C VAL A 479 -12.51 -32.87 22.93
N GLU A 480 -13.58 -33.03 23.72
CA GLU A 480 -13.84 -34.21 24.54
C GLU A 480 -14.02 -35.47 23.69
N ALA A 481 -14.90 -35.44 22.68
CA ALA A 481 -15.13 -36.57 21.77
C ALA A 481 -13.84 -37.03 21.08
N LYS A 482 -12.94 -36.09 20.77
CA LYS A 482 -11.64 -36.39 20.18
C LYS A 482 -10.63 -36.94 21.19
N LYS A 483 -10.58 -36.38 22.41
CA LYS A 483 -9.72 -36.84 23.51
C LYS A 483 -10.09 -38.26 23.94
N GLU A 484 -11.38 -38.58 24.06
CA GLU A 484 -11.90 -39.90 24.38
C GLU A 484 -11.49 -40.96 23.34
N ARG A 485 -11.42 -40.58 22.06
CA ARG A 485 -10.95 -41.49 21.01
C ARG A 485 -9.46 -41.77 21.11
N THR A 486 -8.65 -40.74 21.34
CA THR A 486 -7.20 -40.89 21.49
C THR A 486 -6.84 -41.74 22.71
N SER A 487 -7.55 -41.56 23.84
CA SER A 487 -7.32 -42.38 25.04
C SER A 487 -7.72 -43.85 24.85
N LYS A 488 -8.89 -44.14 24.24
CA LYS A 488 -9.31 -45.51 23.90
C LYS A 488 -8.34 -46.20 22.93
N HIS A 489 -7.80 -45.46 21.95
CA HIS A 489 -6.79 -46.00 21.03
C HIS A 489 -5.48 -46.35 21.74
N ALA A 490 -4.98 -45.46 22.61
CA ALA A 490 -3.78 -45.69 23.41
C ALA A 490 -3.92 -46.91 24.37
N GLN A 491 -5.11 -47.11 24.95
CA GLN A 491 -5.41 -48.27 25.80
C GLN A 491 -5.46 -49.60 25.02
N THR A 492 -5.81 -49.58 23.73
CA THR A 492 -6.04 -50.82 22.95
C THR A 492 -4.78 -51.33 22.23
N PHE A 493 -3.86 -50.43 21.84
CA PHE A 493 -2.68 -50.80 21.03
C PHE A 493 -1.31 -50.42 21.63
N GLY A 494 -1.29 -49.86 22.84
CA GLY A 494 -0.07 -49.49 23.55
C GLY A 494 0.60 -48.22 23.03
N ALA A 495 1.43 -47.59 23.88
CA ALA A 495 2.07 -46.32 23.59
C ALA A 495 3.29 -46.46 22.65
N LYS A 496 3.05 -46.67 21.35
CA LYS A 496 4.07 -46.37 20.34
C LYS A 496 4.19 -44.85 20.18
N GLN A 497 5.43 -44.37 20.06
CA GLN A 497 5.73 -42.94 19.92
C GLN A 497 4.96 -42.29 18.76
N PRO A 498 4.54 -41.02 18.89
CA PRO A 498 3.96 -40.28 17.77
C PRO A 498 5.03 -40.08 16.70
N VAL A 499 4.95 -40.87 15.63
CA VAL A 499 5.66 -40.60 14.38
C VAL A 499 5.24 -39.22 13.86
N LEU A 500 6.16 -38.53 13.20
CA LEU A 500 6.04 -37.17 12.65
C LEU A 500 4.66 -36.85 12.03
N PRO A 501 4.22 -35.57 12.04
CA PRO A 501 2.86 -35.15 11.69
C PRO A 501 2.54 -35.22 10.17
N GLY A 502 2.55 -36.43 9.62
CA GLY A 502 1.96 -36.78 8.33
C GLY A 502 0.74 -37.66 8.56
N VAL A 503 -0.46 -37.14 8.34
CA VAL A 503 -1.70 -37.93 8.41
C VAL A 503 -1.69 -38.96 7.29
N GLY A 504 -1.79 -40.26 7.64
CA GLY A 504 -1.82 -41.32 6.64
C GLY A 504 -3.09 -41.27 5.79
N LEU A 505 -2.95 -41.43 4.46
CA LEU A 505 -4.03 -41.39 3.46
C LEU A 505 -5.27 -42.23 3.84
N GLY A 506 -5.07 -43.37 4.53
CA GLY A 506 -6.16 -44.23 5.00
C GLY A 506 -7.08 -43.58 6.05
N GLN A 507 -6.56 -42.68 6.89
CA GLN A 507 -7.36 -41.96 7.88
C GLN A 507 -8.24 -40.89 7.22
N ASP A 508 -7.66 -40.10 6.30
CA ASP A 508 -8.39 -39.07 5.53
C ASP A 508 -9.55 -39.68 4.73
N LYS A 509 -9.34 -40.86 4.11
CA LYS A 509 -10.40 -41.62 3.43
C LYS A 509 -11.58 -41.94 4.36
N SER A 510 -11.33 -42.39 5.59
CA SER A 510 -12.39 -42.76 6.54
C SER A 510 -13.20 -41.55 7.04
N VAL A 511 -12.54 -40.38 7.19
CA VAL A 511 -13.18 -39.10 7.52
C VAL A 511 -14.13 -38.68 6.38
N TRP A 512 -13.65 -38.64 5.13
CA TRP A 512 -14.50 -38.27 3.99
C TRP A 512 -15.68 -39.23 3.78
N LEU A 513 -15.47 -40.55 3.85
CA LEU A 513 -16.56 -41.53 3.72
C LEU A 513 -17.65 -41.34 4.78
N SER A 514 -17.26 -41.12 6.04
CA SER A 514 -18.22 -40.89 7.14
C SER A 514 -18.95 -39.55 7.00
N LEU A 515 -18.25 -38.49 6.60
CA LEU A 515 -18.85 -37.17 6.35
C LEU A 515 -19.89 -37.22 5.22
N ILE A 516 -19.56 -37.87 4.11
CA ILE A 516 -20.45 -37.95 2.94
C ILE A 516 -21.73 -38.73 3.29
N ALA A 517 -21.62 -39.82 4.06
CA ALA A 517 -22.78 -40.53 4.58
C ALA A 517 -23.67 -39.65 5.48
N ALA A 518 -23.05 -38.86 6.36
CA ALA A 518 -23.76 -37.92 7.22
C ALA A 518 -24.47 -36.80 6.45
N LEU A 519 -23.80 -36.19 5.47
CA LEU A 519 -24.35 -35.12 4.62
C LEU A 519 -25.49 -35.64 3.73
N ARG A 520 -25.32 -36.83 3.12
CA ARG A 520 -26.37 -37.49 2.32
C ARG A 520 -27.61 -37.79 3.16
N LYS A 521 -27.44 -38.27 4.41
CA LYS A 521 -28.57 -38.53 5.34
C LYS A 521 -29.28 -37.25 5.79
N ARG A 522 -28.61 -36.08 5.76
CA ARG A 522 -29.15 -34.76 6.13
C ARG A 522 -29.58 -33.91 4.93
N ASP A 523 -29.54 -34.46 3.70
CA ASP A 523 -29.81 -33.75 2.44
C ASP A 523 -28.89 -32.53 2.18
N GLN A 524 -27.70 -32.48 2.79
CA GLN A 524 -26.80 -31.31 2.76
C GLN A 524 -25.89 -31.24 1.52
N LEU A 525 -26.36 -31.77 0.38
CA LEU A 525 -25.69 -31.70 -0.93
C LEU A 525 -26.32 -30.58 -1.79
N PRO A 526 -25.58 -29.93 -2.72
CA PRO A 526 -24.19 -30.15 -3.07
C PRO A 526 -23.19 -29.49 -2.11
N VAL A 527 -21.95 -29.99 -2.13
CA VAL A 527 -20.84 -29.62 -1.25
C VAL A 527 -19.67 -29.05 -2.05
N VAL A 528 -19.05 -27.97 -1.57
CA VAL A 528 -17.71 -27.52 -2.01
C VAL A 528 -16.71 -27.76 -0.89
N ALA A 529 -15.67 -28.53 -1.17
CA ALA A 529 -14.61 -28.91 -0.26
C ALA A 529 -13.31 -28.14 -0.58
N PHE A 530 -13.05 -27.07 0.16
CA PHE A 530 -11.84 -26.26 0.00
C PHE A 530 -10.61 -26.99 0.56
N THR A 531 -9.65 -27.22 -0.34
CA THR A 531 -8.38 -27.91 -0.07
C THR A 531 -7.23 -27.08 -0.66
N PHE A 532 -6.25 -26.68 0.16
CA PHE A 532 -5.21 -25.72 -0.26
C PHE A 532 -4.04 -26.31 -1.06
N SER A 533 -4.10 -27.60 -1.41
CA SER A 533 -3.11 -28.26 -2.27
C SER A 533 -3.81 -28.96 -3.42
N ARG A 534 -3.26 -28.79 -4.63
CA ARG A 534 -3.73 -29.43 -5.87
C ARG A 534 -3.72 -30.95 -5.73
N ALA A 535 -2.57 -31.50 -5.37
CA ALA A 535 -2.40 -32.94 -5.14
C ALA A 535 -3.40 -33.47 -4.10
N ARG A 536 -3.67 -32.74 -3.01
CA ARG A 536 -4.67 -33.16 -2.02
C ARG A 536 -6.12 -33.09 -2.53
N CYS A 537 -6.43 -32.24 -3.52
CA CYS A 537 -7.74 -32.28 -4.20
C CYS A 537 -7.88 -33.60 -4.98
N ASP A 538 -6.85 -33.93 -5.76
CA ASP A 538 -6.76 -35.17 -6.54
C ASP A 538 -6.82 -36.41 -5.62
N ASP A 539 -6.01 -36.44 -4.55
CA ASP A 539 -5.96 -37.53 -3.55
C ASP A 539 -7.31 -37.73 -2.85
N ASN A 540 -7.96 -36.65 -2.41
CA ASN A 540 -9.27 -36.70 -1.73
C ASN A 540 -10.35 -37.25 -2.68
N ALA A 541 -10.33 -36.89 -3.96
CA ALA A 541 -11.26 -37.43 -4.97
C ALA A 541 -10.97 -38.90 -5.30
N ALA A 542 -9.70 -39.27 -5.46
CA ALA A 542 -9.25 -40.64 -5.72
C ALA A 542 -9.53 -41.59 -4.54
N ALA A 543 -9.49 -41.10 -3.30
CA ALA A 543 -9.86 -41.89 -2.11
C ALA A 543 -11.32 -42.37 -2.12
N LEU A 544 -12.20 -41.71 -2.88
CA LEU A 544 -13.65 -41.93 -2.92
C LEU A 544 -14.13 -42.82 -4.08
N THR A 545 -13.28 -43.71 -4.60
CA THR A 545 -13.64 -44.70 -5.65
C THR A 545 -14.91 -45.50 -5.37
N THR A 546 -15.22 -45.80 -4.11
CA THR A 546 -16.40 -46.59 -3.71
C THR A 546 -17.69 -45.80 -3.58
N VAL A 547 -17.67 -44.47 -3.79
CA VAL A 547 -18.82 -43.59 -3.59
C VAL A 547 -19.46 -43.23 -4.92
N ASP A 548 -20.79 -43.35 -4.97
CA ASP A 548 -21.63 -42.91 -6.07
C ASP A 548 -22.82 -42.09 -5.53
N LEU A 549 -22.93 -40.86 -6.04
CA LEU A 549 -23.90 -39.85 -5.63
C LEU A 549 -24.91 -39.52 -6.73
N THR A 550 -24.88 -40.26 -7.84
CA THR A 550 -25.69 -39.98 -9.04
C THR A 550 -26.63 -41.12 -9.40
N THR A 551 -27.83 -40.78 -9.85
CA THR A 551 -28.80 -41.70 -10.44
C THR A 551 -28.39 -42.11 -11.86
N SER A 552 -28.96 -43.20 -12.38
CA SER A 552 -28.70 -43.66 -13.76
C SER A 552 -29.04 -42.60 -14.81
N ALA A 553 -30.09 -41.80 -14.58
CA ALA A 553 -30.48 -40.69 -15.45
C ALA A 553 -29.43 -39.56 -15.45
N GLU A 554 -29.00 -39.09 -14.26
CA GLU A 554 -27.95 -38.08 -14.13
C GLU A 554 -26.63 -38.53 -14.75
N LYS A 555 -26.26 -39.81 -14.58
CA LYS A 555 -25.06 -40.39 -15.23
C LYS A 555 -25.12 -40.32 -16.75
N SER A 556 -26.30 -40.59 -17.32
CA SER A 556 -26.52 -40.48 -18.76
C SER A 556 -26.42 -39.03 -19.23
N GLU A 557 -27.05 -38.08 -18.53
CA GLU A 557 -26.93 -36.65 -18.84
C GLU A 557 -25.48 -36.15 -18.75
N VAL A 558 -24.78 -36.45 -17.65
CA VAL A 558 -23.36 -36.13 -17.46
C VAL A 558 -22.52 -36.72 -18.61
N HIS A 559 -22.76 -37.98 -18.99
CA HIS A 559 -22.00 -38.62 -20.05
C HIS A 559 -22.25 -37.97 -21.42
N VAL A 560 -23.50 -37.72 -21.79
CA VAL A 560 -23.87 -37.07 -23.06
C VAL A 560 -23.33 -35.63 -23.11
N PHE A 561 -23.47 -34.88 -22.02
CA PHE A 561 -22.94 -33.51 -21.93
C PHE A 561 -21.40 -33.48 -22.03
N PHE A 562 -20.71 -34.36 -21.31
CA PHE A 562 -19.25 -34.47 -21.35
C PHE A 562 -18.76 -34.85 -22.75
N GLN A 563 -19.39 -35.85 -23.39
CA GLN A 563 -19.06 -36.24 -24.76
C GLN A 563 -19.30 -35.10 -25.77
N LYS A 564 -20.38 -34.32 -25.63
CA LYS A 564 -20.63 -33.12 -26.45
C LYS A 564 -19.55 -32.04 -26.29
N CYS A 565 -18.99 -31.87 -25.09
CA CYS A 565 -17.92 -30.90 -24.84
C CYS A 565 -16.58 -31.40 -25.40
N ILE A 566 -16.25 -32.68 -25.16
CA ILE A 566 -14.98 -33.30 -25.53
C ILE A 566 -14.92 -33.72 -27.01
N SER A 567 -16.05 -33.81 -27.73
CA SER A 567 -16.09 -34.03 -29.18
C SER A 567 -15.38 -32.93 -29.99
N ARG A 568 -15.05 -31.81 -29.34
CA ARG A 568 -14.30 -30.67 -29.89
C ARG A 568 -12.78 -30.89 -29.89
N LEU A 569 -12.27 -31.77 -29.01
CA LEU A 569 -10.84 -32.08 -28.91
C LEU A 569 -10.41 -33.11 -29.98
N LYS A 570 -9.12 -33.09 -30.37
CA LYS A 570 -8.53 -34.10 -31.26
C LYS A 570 -8.45 -35.47 -30.58
N GLY A 571 -8.39 -36.54 -31.39
CA GLY A 571 -8.51 -37.92 -30.90
C GLY A 571 -7.51 -38.32 -29.81
N SER A 572 -6.26 -37.88 -29.91
CA SER A 572 -5.21 -38.04 -28.89
C SER A 572 -5.58 -37.39 -27.56
N ASP A 573 -6.14 -36.19 -27.63
CA ASP A 573 -6.39 -35.33 -26.48
C ASP A 573 -7.59 -35.84 -25.66
N ARG A 574 -8.53 -36.55 -26.30
CA ARG A 574 -9.63 -37.25 -25.62
C ARG A 574 -9.16 -38.44 -24.78
N GLN A 575 -7.98 -39.00 -25.09
CA GLN A 575 -7.38 -40.15 -24.41
C GLN A 575 -6.40 -39.72 -23.30
N LEU A 576 -6.31 -38.42 -22.98
CA LEU A 576 -5.46 -37.93 -21.89
C LEU A 576 -5.89 -38.54 -20.55
N PRO A 577 -4.96 -39.00 -19.68
CA PRO A 577 -5.28 -39.59 -18.39
C PRO A 577 -6.18 -38.69 -17.53
N GLN A 578 -5.93 -37.38 -17.52
CA GLN A 578 -6.77 -36.41 -16.78
C GLN A 578 -8.22 -36.35 -17.31
N VAL A 579 -8.43 -36.45 -18.64
CA VAL A 579 -9.77 -36.45 -19.27
C VAL A 579 -10.53 -37.73 -18.92
N LEU A 580 -9.86 -38.88 -19.02
CA LEU A 580 -10.43 -40.20 -18.71
C LEU A 580 -10.74 -40.35 -17.21
N HIS A 581 -9.90 -39.81 -16.33
CA HIS A 581 -10.16 -39.80 -14.89
C HIS A 581 -11.31 -38.86 -14.51
N MET A 582 -11.36 -37.65 -15.09
CA MET A 582 -12.40 -36.67 -14.82
C MET A 582 -13.80 -37.17 -15.21
N VAL A 583 -13.96 -37.87 -16.33
CA VAL A 583 -15.28 -38.41 -16.73
C VAL A 583 -15.78 -39.51 -15.79
N ASP A 584 -14.89 -40.31 -15.20
CA ASP A 584 -15.26 -41.32 -14.21
C ASP A 584 -15.69 -40.69 -12.87
N LEU A 585 -14.97 -39.68 -12.40
CA LEU A 585 -15.34 -38.90 -11.21
C LEU A 585 -16.70 -38.21 -11.40
N LEU A 586 -16.90 -37.52 -12.54
CA LEU A 586 -18.14 -36.81 -12.85
C LEU A 586 -19.33 -37.77 -12.95
N LYS A 587 -19.14 -38.98 -13.52
CA LYS A 587 -20.14 -40.06 -13.54
C LYS A 587 -20.48 -40.64 -12.15
N ARG A 588 -19.80 -40.23 -11.08
CA ARG A 588 -20.11 -40.56 -9.69
C ARG A 588 -20.61 -39.35 -8.90
N GLY A 589 -20.75 -38.19 -9.55
CA GLY A 589 -21.14 -36.92 -8.93
C GLY A 589 -20.01 -36.20 -8.19
N ILE A 590 -18.74 -36.55 -8.47
CA ILE A 590 -17.55 -35.98 -7.84
C ILE A 590 -16.83 -35.11 -8.89
N GLY A 591 -16.40 -33.91 -8.51
CA GLY A 591 -15.63 -33.01 -9.35
C GLY A 591 -14.36 -32.51 -8.66
N VAL A 592 -13.39 -32.08 -9.45
CA VAL A 592 -12.12 -31.50 -8.98
C VAL A 592 -11.85 -30.18 -9.73
N HIS A 593 -11.49 -29.12 -9.01
CA HIS A 593 -11.24 -27.78 -9.57
C HIS A 593 -10.02 -27.10 -8.94
N HIS A 594 -8.92 -27.05 -9.69
CA HIS A 594 -7.73 -26.27 -9.32
C HIS A 594 -6.94 -25.87 -10.56
N SER A 595 -5.88 -25.09 -10.35
CA SER A 595 -5.08 -24.50 -11.42
C SER A 595 -4.37 -25.49 -12.37
N GLY A 596 -4.29 -26.77 -11.99
CA GLY A 596 -3.67 -27.85 -12.78
C GLY A 596 -4.64 -28.67 -13.65
N ILE A 597 -5.95 -28.50 -13.46
CA ILE A 597 -6.95 -29.08 -14.36
C ILE A 597 -7.02 -28.27 -15.66
N LEU A 598 -7.09 -28.96 -16.79
CA LEU A 598 -7.20 -28.40 -18.13
C LEU A 598 -8.35 -27.37 -18.21
N PRO A 599 -8.18 -26.22 -18.91
CA PRO A 599 -9.21 -25.17 -18.99
C PRO A 599 -10.61 -25.69 -19.35
N ILE A 600 -10.73 -26.44 -20.44
CA ILE A 600 -12.00 -27.02 -20.90
C ILE A 600 -12.63 -27.97 -19.86
N LEU A 601 -11.83 -28.73 -19.10
CA LEU A 601 -12.36 -29.62 -18.07
C LEU A 601 -12.89 -28.84 -16.86
N LYS A 602 -12.23 -27.75 -16.45
CA LYS A 602 -12.77 -26.88 -15.38
C LYS A 602 -14.11 -26.28 -15.75
N GLU A 603 -14.25 -25.77 -16.98
CA GLU A 603 -15.52 -25.23 -17.47
C GLU A 603 -16.61 -26.31 -17.50
N VAL A 604 -16.30 -27.55 -17.90
CA VAL A 604 -17.24 -28.68 -17.80
C VAL A 604 -17.64 -28.97 -16.35
N VAL A 605 -16.69 -28.99 -15.41
CA VAL A 605 -16.96 -29.21 -13.98
C VAL A 605 -17.86 -28.10 -13.41
N GLU A 606 -17.57 -26.84 -13.73
CA GLU A 606 -18.37 -25.67 -13.36
C GLU A 606 -19.80 -25.73 -13.93
N MET A 607 -19.95 -26.04 -15.22
CA MET A 607 -21.26 -26.19 -15.86
C MET A 607 -22.08 -27.37 -15.29
N LEU A 608 -21.44 -28.47 -14.91
CA LEU A 608 -22.11 -29.60 -14.26
C LEU A 608 -22.41 -29.33 -12.78
N PHE A 609 -21.61 -28.53 -12.09
CA PHE A 609 -21.85 -28.11 -10.71
C PHE A 609 -23.02 -27.12 -10.61
N SER A 610 -23.07 -26.12 -11.49
CA SER A 610 -24.20 -25.17 -11.59
C SER A 610 -25.53 -25.84 -11.98
N LYS A 611 -25.48 -26.92 -12.77
CA LYS A 611 -26.63 -27.82 -13.01
C LYS A 611 -27.01 -28.72 -11.82
N GLY A 612 -26.21 -28.76 -10.75
CA GLY A 612 -26.42 -29.64 -9.61
C GLY A 612 -26.12 -31.12 -9.86
N LEU A 613 -25.43 -31.46 -10.96
CA LEU A 613 -25.04 -32.85 -11.29
C LEU A 613 -23.79 -33.28 -10.52
N VAL A 614 -22.84 -32.35 -10.32
CA VAL A 614 -21.73 -32.55 -9.36
C VAL A 614 -22.25 -32.30 -7.95
N LYS A 615 -22.22 -33.34 -7.12
CA LYS A 615 -22.72 -33.31 -5.73
C LYS A 615 -21.62 -32.96 -4.72
N ILE A 616 -20.36 -33.27 -5.04
CA ILE A 616 -19.18 -32.88 -4.25
C ILE A 616 -18.11 -32.34 -5.19
N LEU A 617 -17.62 -31.14 -4.90
CA LEU A 617 -16.55 -30.49 -5.64
C LEU A 617 -15.34 -30.25 -4.72
N PHE A 618 -14.21 -30.90 -4.99
CA PHE A 618 -12.93 -30.57 -4.34
C PHE A 618 -12.30 -29.40 -5.07
N ALA A 619 -12.03 -28.31 -4.36
CA ALA A 619 -11.59 -27.06 -4.98
C ALA A 619 -10.45 -26.37 -4.22
N THR A 620 -9.55 -25.69 -4.95
CA THR A 620 -8.65 -24.69 -4.37
C THR A 620 -9.35 -23.34 -4.20
N GLU A 621 -8.75 -22.45 -3.39
CA GLU A 621 -9.20 -21.07 -3.11
C GLU A 621 -9.63 -20.28 -4.37
N THR A 622 -8.97 -20.52 -5.50
CA THR A 622 -9.30 -19.95 -6.82
C THR A 622 -10.76 -20.14 -7.24
N PHE A 623 -11.48 -21.15 -6.75
CA PHE A 623 -12.91 -21.33 -7.02
C PHE A 623 -13.79 -20.37 -6.21
N ALA A 624 -13.43 -20.09 -4.96
CA ALA A 624 -14.13 -19.10 -4.13
C ALA A 624 -14.03 -17.68 -4.70
N MET A 625 -12.93 -17.43 -5.41
CA MET A 625 -12.61 -16.19 -6.12
C MET A 625 -13.25 -16.10 -7.52
N GLY A 626 -13.14 -17.15 -8.33
CA GLY A 626 -13.26 -17.03 -9.79
C GLY A 626 -14.66 -17.20 -10.41
N VAL A 627 -15.66 -17.70 -9.68
CA VAL A 627 -16.95 -18.10 -10.26
C VAL A 627 -18.12 -17.87 -9.30
N ASN A 628 -19.27 -17.40 -9.80
CA ASN A 628 -20.46 -17.26 -8.96
C ASN A 628 -21.27 -18.56 -8.83
N MET A 629 -20.76 -19.54 -8.07
CA MET A 629 -21.41 -20.84 -7.87
C MET A 629 -21.61 -21.18 -6.38
N PRO A 630 -22.81 -20.92 -5.82
CA PRO A 630 -23.14 -21.25 -4.44
C PRO A 630 -23.46 -22.75 -4.27
N ALA A 631 -23.00 -23.32 -3.15
CA ALA A 631 -23.27 -24.68 -2.69
C ALA A 631 -24.27 -24.67 -1.52
N ARG A 632 -24.85 -25.81 -1.15
CA ARG A 632 -25.62 -25.90 0.10
C ARG A 632 -24.67 -25.94 1.32
N THR A 633 -23.57 -26.68 1.18
CA THR A 633 -22.55 -26.86 2.22
C THR A 633 -21.16 -26.49 1.73
N VAL A 634 -20.36 -25.86 2.58
CA VAL A 634 -18.91 -25.68 2.40
C VAL A 634 -18.14 -26.47 3.45
N VAL A 635 -17.10 -27.18 3.03
CA VAL A 635 -16.20 -27.97 3.90
C VAL A 635 -14.78 -27.44 3.76
N PHE A 636 -14.08 -27.22 4.87
CA PHE A 636 -12.66 -26.87 4.92
C PHE A 636 -11.84 -28.11 5.31
N ASP A 637 -10.97 -28.57 4.41
CA ASP A 637 -10.07 -29.72 4.64
C ASP A 637 -8.99 -29.41 5.70
N SER A 638 -8.64 -28.12 5.82
CA SER A 638 -7.65 -27.54 6.74
C SER A 638 -8.08 -26.10 7.10
N VAL A 639 -7.56 -25.56 8.21
CA VAL A 639 -7.61 -24.12 8.54
C VAL A 639 -6.27 -23.40 8.30
N ARG A 640 -5.25 -24.13 7.86
CA ARG A 640 -3.91 -23.63 7.55
C ARG A 640 -3.59 -23.81 6.06
N LYS A 641 -2.98 -22.80 5.44
CA LYS A 641 -2.49 -22.83 4.05
C LYS A 641 -1.02 -22.41 3.97
N HIS A 642 -0.36 -22.75 2.87
CA HIS A 642 1.00 -22.30 2.57
C HIS A 642 0.93 -21.04 1.72
N ASP A 643 1.57 -19.95 2.13
CA ASP A 643 1.54 -18.66 1.42
C ASP A 643 2.71 -18.46 0.43
N GLY A 644 3.68 -19.36 0.45
CA GLY A 644 4.91 -19.29 -0.36
C GLY A 644 6.17 -19.25 0.52
N ALA A 645 6.07 -18.64 1.71
CA ALA A 645 7.14 -18.61 2.69
C ALA A 645 6.94 -19.66 3.80
N GLY A 646 5.70 -19.90 4.23
CA GLY A 646 5.41 -20.88 5.27
C GLY A 646 3.93 -21.24 5.40
N PHE A 647 3.64 -22.08 6.41
CA PHE A 647 2.26 -22.41 6.77
C PHE A 647 1.70 -21.41 7.77
N ARG A 648 0.63 -20.71 7.37
CA ARG A 648 -0.14 -19.80 8.22
C ARG A 648 -1.61 -20.19 8.26
N ASP A 649 -2.32 -19.65 9.23
CA ASP A 649 -3.77 -19.80 9.33
C ASP A 649 -4.49 -18.89 8.32
N LEU A 650 -5.76 -19.21 8.03
CA LEU A 650 -6.58 -18.40 7.13
C LEU A 650 -6.91 -17.04 7.75
N LEU A 651 -6.81 -15.99 6.95
CA LEU A 651 -7.25 -14.66 7.34
C LEU A 651 -8.79 -14.59 7.34
N PRO A 652 -9.42 -13.71 8.14
CA PRO A 652 -10.88 -13.63 8.23
C PRO A 652 -11.55 -13.34 6.89
N GLY A 653 -10.92 -12.49 6.05
CA GLY A 653 -11.42 -12.21 4.69
C GLY A 653 -11.42 -13.45 3.78
N GLU A 654 -10.34 -14.23 3.80
CA GLU A 654 -10.20 -15.48 3.02
C GLU A 654 -11.26 -16.51 3.47
N TYR A 655 -11.43 -16.65 4.78
CA TYR A 655 -12.44 -17.54 5.37
C TYR A 655 -13.87 -17.11 4.99
N ILE A 656 -14.21 -15.83 5.12
CA ILE A 656 -15.54 -15.29 4.80
C ILE A 656 -15.84 -15.43 3.30
N GLN A 657 -14.87 -15.24 2.40
CA GLN A 657 -15.07 -15.43 0.96
C GLN A 657 -15.37 -16.89 0.61
N MET A 658 -14.65 -17.84 1.21
CA MET A 658 -14.87 -19.29 1.02
C MET A 658 -16.17 -19.77 1.67
N ALA A 659 -16.39 -19.47 2.95
CA ALA A 659 -17.60 -19.84 3.70
C ALA A 659 -18.85 -19.18 3.10
N GLY A 660 -18.71 -17.97 2.54
CA GLY A 660 -19.75 -17.22 1.83
C GLY A 660 -20.29 -17.92 0.57
N ARG A 661 -19.71 -19.05 0.14
CA ARG A 661 -20.27 -19.92 -0.92
C ARG A 661 -21.33 -20.91 -0.41
N ALA A 662 -21.52 -21.08 0.91
CA ALA A 662 -22.56 -21.97 1.48
C ALA A 662 -23.94 -21.31 1.56
N GLY A 663 -25.02 -22.05 1.27
CA GLY A 663 -26.39 -21.54 1.23
C GLY A 663 -26.71 -20.76 -0.05
N ARG A 664 -27.63 -21.30 -0.85
CA ARG A 664 -28.10 -20.76 -2.13
C ARG A 664 -29.35 -19.88 -1.91
N ARG A 665 -29.30 -18.61 -2.33
CA ARG A 665 -30.40 -17.64 -2.20
C ARG A 665 -31.67 -18.21 -2.88
N GLY A 666 -32.77 -18.25 -2.13
CA GLY A 666 -34.07 -18.74 -2.61
C GLY A 666 -34.26 -20.27 -2.58
N LEU A 667 -33.22 -21.06 -2.25
CA LEU A 667 -33.31 -22.53 -2.16
C LEU A 667 -33.01 -23.04 -0.75
N ASP A 668 -32.02 -22.47 -0.06
CA ASP A 668 -31.58 -22.90 1.27
C ASP A 668 -31.94 -21.85 2.33
N THR A 669 -32.44 -22.29 3.50
CA THR A 669 -32.77 -21.40 4.64
C THR A 669 -31.55 -20.98 5.44
N THR A 670 -30.57 -21.88 5.58
CA THR A 670 -29.27 -21.67 6.23
C THR A 670 -28.18 -22.34 5.38
N GLY A 671 -26.98 -21.78 5.35
CA GLY A 671 -25.81 -22.39 4.71
C GLY A 671 -24.94 -23.11 5.73
N MET A 672 -24.62 -24.39 5.49
CA MET A 672 -23.78 -25.16 6.41
C MET A 672 -22.30 -25.00 6.08
N VAL A 673 -21.49 -24.69 7.10
CA VAL A 673 -20.02 -24.61 6.98
C VAL A 673 -19.40 -25.61 7.94
N ILE A 674 -18.45 -26.43 7.47
CA ILE A 674 -17.84 -27.51 8.25
C ILE A 674 -16.32 -27.40 8.19
N ILE A 675 -15.66 -27.51 9.34
CA ILE A 675 -14.20 -27.62 9.45
C ILE A 675 -13.84 -29.06 9.83
N LEU A 676 -12.95 -29.70 9.06
CA LEU A 676 -12.51 -31.07 9.33
C LEU A 676 -11.42 -31.13 10.40
N CYS A 677 -11.79 -31.59 11.59
CA CYS A 677 -10.85 -31.87 12.65
C CYS A 677 -10.18 -33.24 12.38
N LYS A 678 -9.22 -33.29 11.45
CA LYS A 678 -8.43 -34.51 11.12
C LYS A 678 -7.51 -34.95 12.26
N THR A 679 -6.45 -34.17 12.57
CA THR A 679 -5.42 -34.54 13.55
C THR A 679 -5.79 -34.15 14.99
N HIS A 680 -6.02 -32.87 15.25
CA HIS A 680 -6.51 -32.32 16.53
C HIS A 680 -7.80 -31.52 16.29
N VAL A 681 -8.32 -30.81 17.30
CA VAL A 681 -9.27 -29.70 17.12
C VAL A 681 -8.43 -28.42 17.14
N PRO A 682 -8.57 -27.48 16.19
CA PRO A 682 -7.84 -26.21 16.22
C PRO A 682 -8.10 -25.41 17.52
N GLU A 683 -7.21 -24.49 17.88
CA GLU A 683 -7.40 -23.71 19.11
C GLU A 683 -8.61 -22.77 19.01
N MET A 684 -9.33 -22.60 20.12
CA MET A 684 -10.52 -21.75 20.16
C MET A 684 -10.20 -20.30 19.79
N ALA A 685 -9.03 -19.78 20.18
CA ALA A 685 -8.59 -18.43 19.87
C ALA A 685 -8.41 -18.21 18.35
N ASP A 686 -7.79 -19.17 17.65
CA ASP A 686 -7.58 -19.08 16.20
C ASP A 686 -8.89 -19.26 15.43
N LEU A 687 -9.76 -20.18 15.86
CA LEU A 687 -11.11 -20.32 15.29
C LEU A 687 -11.92 -19.03 15.46
N HIS A 688 -11.92 -18.44 16.66
CA HIS A 688 -12.63 -17.18 16.92
C HIS A 688 -12.04 -16.04 16.07
N ARG A 689 -10.71 -15.93 15.96
CA ARG A 689 -10.03 -14.94 15.12
C ARG A 689 -10.39 -15.12 13.64
N MET A 690 -10.33 -16.34 13.11
CA MET A 690 -10.62 -16.65 11.70
C MET A 690 -12.10 -16.42 11.34
N MET A 691 -13.03 -16.76 12.25
CA MET A 691 -14.47 -16.79 11.93
C MET A 691 -15.20 -15.48 12.26
N LEU A 692 -14.80 -14.79 13.33
CA LEU A 692 -15.44 -13.56 13.85
C LEU A 692 -14.49 -12.35 13.89
N GLY A 693 -13.25 -12.52 13.44
CA GLY A 693 -12.29 -11.42 13.30
C GLY A 693 -12.70 -10.43 12.22
N LYS A 694 -12.17 -9.20 12.32
CA LYS A 694 -12.38 -8.16 11.31
C LYS A 694 -11.73 -8.60 9.99
N PRO A 695 -12.42 -8.48 8.83
CA PRO A 695 -11.79 -8.65 7.52
C PRO A 695 -10.60 -7.69 7.36
N THR A 696 -9.66 -8.05 6.49
CA THR A 696 -8.54 -7.18 6.14
C THR A 696 -9.06 -5.86 5.55
N GLN A 697 -8.41 -4.77 5.90
CA GLN A 697 -8.68 -3.45 5.33
C GLN A 697 -8.22 -3.42 3.87
N LEU A 698 -8.82 -2.55 3.05
CA LEU A 698 -8.25 -2.19 1.76
C LEU A 698 -6.93 -1.45 2.01
N GLN A 699 -5.84 -1.88 1.39
CA GLN A 699 -4.51 -1.30 1.51
C GLN A 699 -3.92 -1.15 0.10
N SER A 700 -3.24 -0.02 -0.14
CA SER A 700 -2.57 0.21 -1.40
C SER A 700 -1.53 -0.87 -1.67
N GLN A 701 -1.47 -1.35 -2.91
CA GLN A 701 -0.40 -2.22 -3.42
C GLN A 701 0.42 -1.48 -4.49
N PHE A 702 0.27 -0.15 -4.58
CA PHE A 702 0.94 0.67 -5.57
C PHE A 702 2.46 0.55 -5.47
N ARG A 703 3.09 0.19 -6.59
CA ARG A 703 4.54 0.07 -6.74
C ARG A 703 4.94 0.56 -8.13
N LEU A 704 6.17 1.05 -8.23
CA LEU A 704 6.69 1.54 -9.50
C LEU A 704 7.09 0.36 -10.40
N THR A 705 6.61 0.34 -11.63
CA THR A 705 7.05 -0.60 -12.69
C THR A 705 7.74 0.20 -13.81
N TYR A 706 8.67 -0.42 -14.54
CA TYR A 706 9.35 0.31 -15.63
C TYR A 706 8.37 0.57 -16.78
N THR A 707 7.46 -0.36 -17.08
CA THR A 707 6.37 -0.16 -18.04
C THR A 707 5.47 1.04 -17.67
N MET A 708 5.12 1.25 -16.40
CA MET A 708 4.37 2.45 -15.98
C MET A 708 5.19 3.73 -16.16
N ILE A 709 6.44 3.75 -15.68
CA ILE A 709 7.32 4.93 -15.80
C ILE A 709 7.49 5.32 -17.27
N LEU A 710 7.80 4.37 -18.15
CA LEU A 710 8.03 4.62 -19.58
C LEU A 710 6.75 5.05 -20.30
N ASN A 711 5.58 4.49 -19.95
CA ASN A 711 4.32 4.93 -20.55
C ASN A 711 3.91 6.35 -20.10
N LEU A 712 4.14 6.72 -18.85
CA LEU A 712 3.86 8.08 -18.36
C LEU A 712 4.89 9.10 -18.89
N LEU A 713 6.17 8.75 -19.00
CA LEU A 713 7.17 9.60 -19.67
C LEU A 713 6.91 9.73 -21.19
N ARG A 714 6.17 8.81 -21.80
CA ARG A 714 5.72 8.88 -23.20
C ARG A 714 4.47 9.76 -23.38
N VAL A 715 3.66 9.95 -22.33
CA VAL A 715 2.36 10.63 -22.40
C VAL A 715 2.36 11.88 -21.52
N GLU A 716 2.63 13.04 -22.13
CA GLU A 716 2.77 14.34 -21.45
C GLU A 716 1.55 14.79 -20.63
N ALA A 717 0.38 14.16 -20.80
CA ALA A 717 -0.85 14.49 -20.09
C ALA A 717 -0.85 14.17 -18.59
N LEU A 718 0.01 13.27 -18.11
CA LEU A 718 0.10 12.92 -16.68
C LEU A 718 1.53 12.55 -16.28
N ARG A 719 2.11 13.32 -15.36
CA ARG A 719 3.44 13.04 -14.80
C ARG A 719 3.45 11.83 -13.87
N VAL A 720 4.59 11.16 -13.77
CA VAL A 720 4.79 10.06 -12.80
C VAL A 720 4.62 10.54 -11.36
N GLU A 721 5.09 11.74 -11.04
CA GLU A 721 4.90 12.33 -9.71
C GLU A 721 3.43 12.60 -9.41
N ASP A 722 2.62 12.95 -10.40
CA ASP A 722 1.18 13.15 -10.21
C ASP A 722 0.41 11.85 -10.07
N MET A 723 0.85 10.76 -10.72
CA MET A 723 0.37 9.40 -10.44
C MET A 723 0.71 9.00 -8.99
N MET A 724 1.95 9.23 -8.53
CA MET A 724 2.35 8.97 -7.13
C MET A 724 1.54 9.79 -6.12
N LYS A 725 1.37 11.11 -6.33
CA LYS A 725 0.54 11.98 -5.47
C LYS A 725 -0.91 11.51 -5.33
N ARG A 726 -1.45 10.87 -6.37
CA ARG A 726 -2.83 10.36 -6.43
C ARG A 726 -2.96 8.90 -5.98
N SER A 727 -1.86 8.18 -5.72
CA SER A 727 -1.89 6.82 -5.19
C SER A 727 -2.66 6.71 -3.87
N PHE A 728 -3.18 5.53 -3.55
CA PHE A 728 -3.86 5.31 -2.27
C PHE A 728 -2.86 5.27 -1.10
N SER A 729 -1.58 4.97 -1.35
CA SER A 729 -0.52 5.02 -0.32
C SER A 729 -0.26 6.44 0.22
N GLU A 730 -0.33 7.46 -0.64
CA GLU A 730 -0.12 8.87 -0.25
C GLU A 730 -1.37 9.56 0.32
N PHE A 731 -2.53 8.90 0.29
CA PHE A 731 -3.82 9.47 0.68
C PHE A 731 -3.82 10.03 2.11
N HIS A 732 -3.22 9.31 3.06
CA HIS A 732 -3.15 9.75 4.46
C HIS A 732 -2.29 11.00 4.64
N SER A 733 -1.10 11.04 4.02
CA SER A 733 -0.18 12.18 4.05
C SER A 733 -0.78 13.44 3.43
N ARG A 734 -1.56 13.28 2.35
CA ARG A 734 -2.15 14.40 1.59
C ARG A 734 -3.60 14.72 1.96
N LYS A 735 -4.21 13.98 2.89
CA LYS A 735 -5.56 14.26 3.40
C LYS A 735 -5.68 15.69 3.93
N ASP A 736 -4.62 16.16 4.57
CA ASP A 736 -4.51 17.46 5.23
C ASP A 736 -3.75 18.51 4.37
N SER A 737 -3.49 18.26 3.08
CA SER A 737 -2.77 19.22 2.21
C SER A 737 -3.44 20.61 2.17
N GLN A 738 -4.78 20.69 2.10
CA GLN A 738 -5.51 21.97 2.18
C GLN A 738 -5.27 22.68 3.53
N VAL A 739 -5.16 21.93 4.63
CA VAL A 739 -4.87 22.47 5.97
C VAL A 739 -3.43 22.97 6.05
N HIS A 740 -2.49 22.22 5.47
CA HIS A 740 -1.08 22.65 5.36
C HIS A 740 -0.95 23.90 4.50
N GLU A 741 -1.64 24.02 3.36
CA GLU A 741 -1.65 25.22 2.51
C GLU A 741 -2.20 26.44 3.25
N GLN A 742 -3.33 26.30 3.95
CA GLN A 742 -3.91 27.38 4.77
C GLN A 742 -2.97 27.78 5.91
N THR A 743 -2.32 26.81 6.56
CA THR A 743 -1.35 27.04 7.63
C THR A 743 -0.10 27.74 7.08
N VAL A 744 0.43 27.34 5.92
CA VAL A 744 1.53 28.02 5.24
C VAL A 744 1.16 29.46 4.89
N ALA A 745 -0.06 29.71 4.40
CA ALA A 745 -0.54 31.07 4.11
C ALA A 745 -0.75 31.91 5.38
N GLN A 746 -1.10 31.31 6.52
CA GLN A 746 -1.21 32.00 7.81
C GLN A 746 0.17 32.30 8.41
N LEU A 747 1.06 31.31 8.49
CA LEU A 747 2.41 31.45 9.03
C LEU A 747 3.26 32.39 8.17
N SER A 748 3.11 32.37 6.83
CA SER A 748 3.80 33.32 5.94
C SER A 748 3.36 34.76 6.20
N ARG A 749 2.05 35.00 6.42
CA ARG A 749 1.53 36.32 6.80
C ARG A 749 2.02 36.76 8.18
N ARG A 750 2.02 35.86 9.17
CA ARG A 750 2.59 36.14 10.51
C ARG A 750 4.07 36.51 10.42
N LEU A 751 4.87 35.74 9.67
CA LEU A 751 6.29 35.98 9.48
C LEU A 751 6.58 37.32 8.77
N ALA A 752 5.74 37.73 7.82
CA ALA A 752 5.83 39.01 7.13
C ALA A 752 5.37 40.21 7.98
N ALA A 753 4.52 39.97 8.98
CA ALA A 753 4.05 40.99 9.93
C ALA A 753 4.95 41.16 11.16
N MET A 754 5.97 40.31 11.33
CA MET A 754 6.98 40.50 12.38
C MET A 754 7.94 41.62 11.99
N GLU A 755 8.20 42.53 12.94
CA GLU A 755 9.28 43.50 12.82
C GLU A 755 10.63 42.82 12.55
N GLU A 756 11.51 43.51 11.81
CA GLU A 756 12.86 43.03 11.60
C GLU A 756 13.65 42.98 12.92
N VAL A 757 14.70 42.16 12.94
CA VAL A 757 15.58 41.97 14.09
C VAL A 757 16.75 42.94 13.93
N GLU A 758 16.97 43.79 14.93
CA GLU A 758 18.14 44.67 14.98
C GLU A 758 19.41 43.82 15.16
N THR A 759 20.29 43.80 14.16
CA THR A 759 21.58 43.09 14.20
C THR A 759 22.78 44.05 14.31
N ASP A 760 22.56 45.27 14.75
CA ASP A 760 23.59 46.31 14.74
C ASP A 760 24.58 46.17 15.91
N GLY A 761 25.84 46.51 15.64
CA GLY A 761 26.92 46.54 16.63
C GLY A 761 27.13 45.18 17.32
N GLN A 762 26.92 45.15 18.64
CA GLN A 762 27.09 43.96 19.46
C GLN A 762 26.10 42.82 19.12
N LEU A 763 25.01 43.08 18.41
CA LEU A 763 24.01 42.06 18.03
C LEU A 763 24.29 41.38 16.67
N SER A 764 25.42 41.70 16.03
CA SER A 764 25.76 41.22 14.68
C SER A 764 25.89 39.70 14.55
N ASP A 765 26.28 39.00 15.61
CA ASP A 765 26.41 37.54 15.65
C ASP A 765 25.20 36.81 16.31
N LEU A 766 24.12 37.54 16.59
CA LEU A 766 22.88 36.98 17.11
C LEU A 766 22.28 35.86 16.22
N PRO A 767 22.26 35.96 14.86
CA PRO A 767 21.73 34.89 14.01
C PRO A 767 22.55 33.59 14.10
N GLU A 768 23.87 33.70 14.22
CA GLU A 768 24.81 32.60 14.41
C GLU A 768 24.64 31.97 15.80
N TYR A 769 24.48 32.80 16.84
CA TYR A 769 24.16 32.33 18.20
C TYR A 769 22.86 31.54 18.23
N CYS A 770 21.77 32.07 17.66
CA CYS A 770 20.49 31.36 17.58
C CYS A 770 20.62 30.01 16.87
N ARG A 771 21.38 29.94 15.76
CA ARG A 771 21.68 28.68 15.05
C ARG A 771 22.45 27.70 15.94
N ALA A 772 23.52 28.15 16.60
CA ALA A 772 24.33 27.31 17.50
C ALA A 772 23.50 26.73 18.66
N VAL A 773 22.58 27.51 19.25
CA VAL A 773 21.68 27.02 20.31
C VAL A 773 20.66 25.99 19.80
N GLN A 774 20.11 26.19 18.60
CA GLN A 774 19.20 25.21 17.97
C GLN A 774 19.95 23.89 17.70
N GLU A 775 21.10 23.99 17.05
CA GLU A 775 21.99 22.87 16.71
C GLU A 775 22.43 22.07 17.95
N LEU A 776 22.76 22.76 19.06
CA LEU A 776 23.08 22.16 20.35
C LEU A 776 21.91 21.34 20.91
N ARG A 777 20.70 21.91 20.90
CA ARG A 777 19.48 21.26 21.40
C ARG A 777 19.10 20.03 20.58
N GLU A 778 19.21 20.11 19.25
CA GLU A 778 18.98 18.98 18.34
C GLU A 778 20.03 17.87 18.53
N THR A 779 21.31 18.23 18.60
CA THR A 779 22.41 17.28 18.83
C THR A 779 22.26 16.56 20.16
N ARG A 780 21.86 17.26 21.24
CA ARG A 780 21.57 16.62 22.53
C ARG A 780 20.39 15.65 22.45
N ARG A 781 19.29 16.02 21.79
CA ARG A 781 18.12 15.13 21.60
C ARG A 781 18.48 13.86 20.82
N LEU A 782 19.28 13.99 19.75
CA LEU A 782 19.77 12.86 18.97
C LEU A 782 20.59 11.89 19.83
N ILE A 783 21.59 12.41 20.56
CA ILE A 783 22.45 11.62 21.45
C ILE A 783 21.61 10.92 22.53
N GLN A 784 20.72 11.67 23.20
CA GLN A 784 19.89 11.16 24.28
C GLN A 784 18.93 10.04 23.81
N ARG A 785 18.34 10.18 22.61
CA ARG A 785 17.57 9.10 21.97
C ARG A 785 18.42 7.86 21.75
N ARG A 786 19.63 7.99 21.20
CA ARG A 786 20.55 6.87 20.97
C ARG A 786 21.04 6.22 22.27
N ILE A 787 21.14 6.97 23.36
CA ILE A 787 21.43 6.43 24.70
C ILE A 787 20.28 5.52 25.17
N VAL A 788 19.03 5.98 25.09
CA VAL A 788 17.84 5.21 25.54
C VAL A 788 17.57 3.97 24.67
N GLU A 789 17.91 4.02 23.38
CA GLU A 789 17.90 2.86 22.47
C GLU A 789 18.98 1.81 22.79
N SER A 790 19.98 2.13 23.64
CA SER A 790 21.13 1.26 23.93
C SER A 790 21.02 0.53 25.27
N SER A 791 21.50 -0.71 25.33
CA SER A 791 21.55 -1.49 26.57
C SER A 791 22.50 -0.89 27.63
N SER A 792 23.61 -0.28 27.21
CA SER A 792 24.54 0.45 28.10
C SER A 792 23.90 1.72 28.68
N GLY A 793 23.17 2.49 27.86
CA GLY A 793 22.48 3.70 28.30
C GLY A 793 21.31 3.41 29.23
N LEU A 794 20.53 2.35 28.98
CA LEU A 794 19.49 1.91 29.90
C LEU A 794 20.05 1.44 31.26
N LYS A 795 21.23 0.80 31.28
CA LYS A 795 21.96 0.51 32.53
C LYS A 795 22.45 1.76 33.25
N ALA A 796 22.79 2.83 32.51
CA ALA A 796 23.14 4.11 33.11
C ALA A 796 21.92 4.80 33.74
N LEU A 797 20.75 4.74 33.09
CA LEU A 797 19.46 5.27 33.53
C LEU A 797 18.71 4.34 34.53
N ALA A 798 19.44 3.57 35.34
CA ALA A 798 18.87 2.70 36.36
C ALA A 798 18.38 3.51 37.61
N PRO A 799 17.47 2.95 38.43
CA PRO A 799 17.08 3.54 39.70
C PRO A 799 18.29 3.92 40.59
N GLY A 800 18.18 5.07 41.26
CA GLY A 800 19.26 5.71 42.00
C GLY A 800 20.20 6.59 41.17
N ARG A 801 20.15 6.55 39.82
CA ARG A 801 20.93 7.47 38.98
C ARG A 801 20.48 8.91 39.19
N VAL A 802 21.44 9.83 39.37
CA VAL A 802 21.18 11.27 39.33
C VAL A 802 21.28 11.79 37.89
N VAL A 803 20.27 12.53 37.46
CA VAL A 803 20.11 13.14 36.14
C VAL A 803 19.86 14.64 36.25
N ILE A 804 20.16 15.38 35.19
CA ILE A 804 19.81 16.80 35.04
C ILE A 804 18.55 16.89 34.19
N VAL A 805 17.50 17.45 34.78
CA VAL A 805 16.15 17.61 34.21
C VAL A 805 16.01 19.03 33.68
N ASN A 806 15.51 19.15 32.45
CA ASN A 806 15.13 20.41 31.84
C ASN A 806 13.82 20.20 31.05
N ASN A 807 12.70 20.59 31.65
CA ASN A 807 11.36 20.53 31.06
C ASN A 807 10.62 21.88 31.28
N ARG A 808 9.30 21.93 31.09
CA ARG A 808 8.54 23.18 31.27
C ARG A 808 8.46 23.67 32.73
N ALA A 809 8.61 22.79 33.70
CA ALA A 809 8.48 23.08 35.14
C ALA A 809 9.85 23.17 35.85
N HIS A 810 10.83 22.38 35.41
CA HIS A 810 12.13 22.23 36.06
C HIS A 810 13.26 22.66 35.13
N ARG A 811 14.12 23.59 35.56
CA ARG A 811 15.23 24.15 34.75
C ARG A 811 16.57 23.75 35.33
N ASN A 812 17.31 22.88 34.64
CA ASN A 812 18.59 22.31 35.10
C ASN A 812 18.51 21.72 36.53
N ALA A 813 17.36 21.19 36.91
CA ALA A 813 17.13 20.62 38.24
C ALA A 813 17.77 19.23 38.35
N LEU A 814 18.30 18.91 39.54
CA LEU A 814 18.76 17.56 39.81
C LEU A 814 17.57 16.66 40.15
N GLY A 815 17.50 15.52 39.48
CA GLY A 815 16.54 14.46 39.78
C GLY A 815 17.22 13.12 40.04
N VAL A 816 16.59 12.27 40.85
CA VAL A 816 17.00 10.87 41.04
C VAL A 816 15.94 9.92 40.46
N ILE A 817 16.35 9.04 39.56
CA ILE A 817 15.46 8.04 38.95
C ILE A 817 15.01 7.07 40.03
N LEU A 818 13.70 6.89 40.17
CA LEU A 818 13.07 5.92 41.07
C LEU A 818 12.67 4.64 40.32
N GLN A 819 12.09 4.78 39.13
CA GLN A 819 11.58 3.66 38.33
C GLN A 819 11.64 3.96 36.83
N VAL A 820 11.86 2.91 36.03
CA VAL A 820 11.85 2.95 34.56
C VAL A 820 10.68 2.12 34.05
N SER A 821 9.90 2.62 33.09
CA SER A 821 8.79 1.85 32.52
C SER A 821 9.27 0.72 31.60
N SER A 822 8.51 -0.38 31.59
CA SER A 822 8.80 -1.58 30.80
C SER A 822 8.60 -1.38 29.30
N ASN A 823 7.63 -0.56 28.88
CA ASN A 823 7.33 -0.33 27.47
C ASN A 823 8.53 0.29 26.73
N ALA A 824 8.88 -0.26 25.56
CA ALA A 824 10.03 0.15 24.77
C ALA A 824 9.75 1.35 23.85
N SER A 825 8.50 1.53 23.40
CA SER A 825 8.10 2.64 22.50
C SER A 825 7.78 3.94 23.24
N THR A 826 7.28 3.84 24.48
CA THR A 826 6.92 4.98 25.35
C THR A 826 7.61 4.83 26.71
N ARG A 827 8.95 4.83 26.72
CA ARG A 827 9.74 4.65 27.95
C ARG A 827 9.83 5.95 28.75
N THR A 828 9.21 5.97 29.92
CA THR A 828 9.20 7.10 30.87
C THR A 828 10.00 6.77 32.13
N PHE A 829 10.55 7.80 32.78
CA PHE A 829 11.38 7.71 33.98
C PHE A 829 10.70 8.41 35.16
N SER A 830 10.12 7.64 36.09
CA SER A 830 9.60 8.19 37.35
C SER A 830 10.77 8.69 38.19
N THR A 831 10.83 10.00 38.43
CA THR A 831 12.02 10.70 38.94
C THR A 831 11.60 11.65 40.05
N LEU A 832 12.28 11.60 41.20
CA LEU A 832 12.15 12.62 42.23
C LEU A 832 13.04 13.80 41.84
N VAL A 833 12.44 14.96 41.59
CA VAL A 833 13.09 16.18 41.11
C VAL A 833 13.13 17.22 42.24
N LEU A 834 14.26 17.90 42.38
CA LEU A 834 14.45 19.02 43.30
C LEU A 834 13.64 20.24 42.81
N CYS A 835 12.82 20.82 43.67
CA CYS A 835 12.02 22.01 43.36
C CYS A 835 11.88 22.91 44.61
N GLU A 836 11.26 24.08 44.46
CA GLU A 836 10.83 24.87 45.61
C GLU A 836 9.58 24.27 46.28
N LYS A 837 9.45 24.45 47.59
CA LYS A 837 8.24 24.07 48.32
C LYS A 837 7.19 25.16 48.16
N THR A 838 6.16 24.89 47.35
CA THR A 838 4.98 25.75 47.25
C THR A 838 4.27 25.90 48.62
N PRO A 839 3.70 27.09 48.93
CA PRO A 839 3.00 27.29 50.19
C PRO A 839 1.75 26.40 50.29
N GLU A 840 1.54 25.82 51.48
CA GLU A 840 0.47 24.86 51.75
C GLU A 840 -0.89 25.55 51.76
N GLY A 841 -1.63 25.48 50.65
CA GLY A 841 -2.99 26.01 50.55
C GLY A 841 -3.54 26.13 49.13
N GLU A 842 -2.69 26.35 48.14
CA GLU A 842 -3.11 26.41 46.74
C GLU A 842 -3.14 25.01 46.12
N THR A 843 -4.35 24.55 45.76
CA THR A 843 -4.49 23.53 44.73
C THR A 843 -3.82 24.03 43.45
N PRO A 844 -3.09 23.19 42.68
CA PRO A 844 -2.80 23.53 41.30
C PRO A 844 -4.16 23.70 40.61
N ALA A 845 -4.50 24.94 40.27
CA ALA A 845 -5.77 25.23 39.65
C ALA A 845 -5.74 24.69 38.23
N ASP A 846 -6.57 23.68 37.96
CA ASP A 846 -6.93 23.31 36.60
C ASP A 846 -7.55 24.54 35.92
N GLY A 847 -6.74 25.28 35.16
CA GLY A 847 -7.18 26.42 34.34
C GLY A 847 -7.18 27.80 35.01
N ALA A 848 -6.33 28.09 35.99
CA ALA A 848 -6.05 29.50 36.33
C ALA A 848 -5.12 30.14 35.28
N GLY A 849 -5.63 31.14 34.55
CA GLY A 849 -4.87 31.91 33.56
C GLY A 849 -3.87 32.88 34.19
N GLY A 850 -2.81 32.35 34.79
CA GLY A 850 -1.57 33.09 35.05
C GLY A 850 -0.64 32.99 33.84
N ASP A 851 0.17 34.02 33.59
CA ASP A 851 1.02 34.13 32.41
C ASP A 851 1.84 32.86 32.15
N SER A 852 1.88 32.42 30.89
CA SER A 852 2.85 31.42 30.46
C SER A 852 4.24 31.93 30.84
N PRO A 853 5.09 31.13 31.53
CA PRO A 853 6.39 31.60 31.99
C PRO A 853 7.14 32.18 30.79
N ALA A 854 7.54 33.46 30.92
CA ALA A 854 8.04 34.24 29.81
C ALA A 854 9.11 33.44 29.04
N PRO A 855 9.03 33.39 27.69
CA PRO A 855 9.89 32.50 26.92
C PRO A 855 11.34 32.84 27.23
N GLU A 856 12.06 31.84 27.74
CA GLU A 856 13.33 32.07 28.41
C GLU A 856 14.47 32.21 27.39
N VAL A 857 15.32 33.21 27.62
CA VAL A 857 16.49 33.49 26.80
C VAL A 857 17.62 32.59 27.29
N PRO A 858 18.11 31.66 26.46
CA PRO A 858 19.10 30.69 26.90
C PRO A 858 20.48 31.34 26.88
N PHE A 859 21.03 31.65 28.06
CA PHE A 859 22.41 32.10 28.19
C PHE A 859 23.39 30.91 28.19
N PRO A 860 24.69 31.13 27.88
CA PRO A 860 25.68 30.05 27.84
C PRO A 860 25.76 29.23 29.14
N ASP A 861 25.73 29.85 30.32
CA ASP A 861 25.88 29.12 31.60
C ASP A 861 24.75 28.12 31.87
N ASP A 862 23.52 28.47 31.48
CA ASP A 862 22.35 27.59 31.59
C ASP A 862 22.40 26.49 30.52
N LEU A 863 22.81 26.84 29.29
CA LEU A 863 22.99 25.86 28.21
C LEU A 863 24.12 24.86 28.50
N LEU A 864 25.23 25.30 29.08
CA LEU A 864 26.38 24.47 29.40
C LEU A 864 26.15 23.58 30.64
N LEU A 865 25.04 23.77 31.36
CA LEU A 865 24.72 23.10 32.63
C LEU A 865 25.75 23.41 33.74
N ASN A 866 26.38 24.59 33.65
CA ASN A 866 27.30 25.10 34.67
C ASN A 866 26.50 25.59 35.89
N LYS A 867 25.34 26.20 35.62
CA LYS A 867 24.35 26.62 36.62
C LYS A 867 23.26 25.56 36.76
N LEU A 868 23.21 24.94 37.94
CA LEU A 868 22.15 24.02 38.36
C LEU A 868 21.05 24.78 39.09
N PHE A 869 19.85 24.20 39.15
CA PHE A 869 18.77 24.74 39.98
C PHE A 869 19.16 24.74 41.46
N LEU A 870 18.96 25.89 42.10
CA LEU A 870 18.98 26.04 43.56
C LEU A 870 17.69 26.75 43.95
N PRO A 871 16.93 26.24 44.94
CA PRO A 871 15.71 26.89 45.40
C PRO A 871 16.05 28.20 46.12
N GLU A 872 15.36 29.29 45.79
CA GLU A 872 15.47 30.57 46.51
C GLU A 872 14.67 30.54 47.83
N GLY A 873 13.63 29.69 47.87
CA GLY A 873 12.79 29.40 49.03
C GLY A 873 13.13 28.07 49.75
N PRO A 874 12.25 27.61 50.68
CA PRO A 874 12.43 26.32 51.34
C PRO A 874 12.46 25.16 50.35
N CYS A 875 13.48 24.31 50.45
CA CYS A 875 13.69 23.15 49.59
C CYS A 875 12.50 22.17 49.61
N GLY A 876 11.97 21.87 48.42
CA GLY A 876 10.91 20.89 48.17
C GLY A 876 11.36 19.76 47.26
N HIS A 877 10.42 18.86 46.93
CA HIS A 877 10.60 17.85 45.90
C HIS A 877 9.25 17.46 45.31
N ILE A 878 9.27 17.05 44.03
CA ILE A 878 8.12 16.47 43.33
C ILE A 878 8.55 15.17 42.67
N VAL A 879 7.62 14.22 42.47
CA VAL A 879 7.87 13.02 41.67
C VAL A 879 7.12 13.15 40.35
N GLU A 880 7.87 13.29 39.26
CA GLU A 880 7.33 13.39 37.89
C GLU A 880 7.68 12.16 37.07
N LYS A 881 6.86 11.89 36.05
CA LYS A 881 7.18 10.92 34.99
C LYS A 881 7.81 11.69 33.83
N LEU A 882 9.12 11.58 33.68
CA LEU A 882 9.87 12.28 32.66
C LEU A 882 9.93 11.48 31.37
N ASP A 883 9.80 12.16 30.23
CA ASP A 883 10.11 11.62 28.92
C ASP A 883 11.63 11.61 28.69
N PRO A 884 12.14 10.79 27.74
CA PRO A 884 13.56 10.74 27.43
C PRO A 884 14.20 12.09 27.09
N CYS A 885 13.39 13.02 26.54
CA CYS A 885 13.82 14.35 26.13
C CYS A 885 13.89 15.38 27.27
N ASP A 886 13.25 15.13 28.41
CA ASP A 886 13.34 16.01 29.59
C ASP A 886 14.67 15.82 30.34
N ILE A 887 15.32 14.67 30.15
CA ILE A 887 16.64 14.36 30.71
C ILE A 887 17.71 14.93 29.78
N THR A 888 18.33 16.03 30.18
CA THR A 888 19.35 16.73 29.37
C THR A 888 20.75 16.14 29.55
N ALA A 889 21.06 15.59 30.72
CA ALA A 889 22.33 14.91 30.97
C ALA A 889 22.23 13.83 32.06
N ILE A 890 23.06 12.78 31.93
CA ILE A 890 23.21 11.71 32.91
C ILE A 890 24.51 11.96 33.70
N THR A 891 24.42 12.05 35.02
CA THR A 891 25.61 12.30 35.85
C THR A 891 26.30 11.00 36.26
N ALA A 892 27.58 11.07 36.59
CA ALA A 892 28.32 9.94 37.16
C ALA A 892 27.84 9.54 38.57
N LYS A 893 27.06 10.38 39.26
CA LYS A 893 26.57 10.15 40.62
C LYS A 893 25.39 9.19 40.65
N THR A 894 25.36 8.35 41.68
CA THR A 894 24.25 7.45 42.03
C THR A 894 23.97 7.60 43.51
N LEU A 895 22.71 7.87 43.88
CA LEU A 895 22.24 7.92 45.26
C LEU A 895 21.63 6.56 45.66
N ARG A 896 21.88 6.14 46.91
CA ARG A 896 21.21 4.96 47.49
C ARG A 896 19.85 5.38 48.05
N VAL A 897 18.81 5.32 47.21
CA VAL A 897 17.43 5.63 47.58
C VAL A 897 16.58 4.37 47.67
N ASN A 898 15.64 4.32 48.62
CA ASN A 898 14.61 3.29 48.65
C ASN A 898 13.43 3.75 47.77
N ALA A 899 13.52 3.45 46.47
CA ALA A 899 12.57 3.93 45.47
C ALA A 899 11.13 3.45 45.72
N GLU A 900 10.95 2.21 46.21
CA GLU A 900 9.63 1.63 46.51
C GLU A 900 8.91 2.46 47.58
N ARG A 901 9.57 2.71 48.73
CA ARG A 901 8.99 3.53 49.82
C ARG A 901 8.66 4.96 49.40
N ILE A 902 9.47 5.57 48.52
CA ILE A 902 9.21 6.93 48.02
C ILE A 902 7.97 6.92 47.11
N LEU A 903 7.82 5.92 46.25
CA LEU A 903 6.65 5.79 45.38
C LEU A 903 5.38 5.40 46.15
N GLU A 904 5.48 4.63 47.22
CA GLU A 904 4.38 4.32 48.15
C GLU A 904 3.91 5.57 48.92
N ASP A 905 4.84 6.38 49.44
CA ASP A 905 4.54 7.63 50.13
C ASP A 905 3.80 8.62 49.23
N VAL A 906 4.26 8.79 47.98
CA VAL A 906 3.59 9.63 46.98
C VAL A 906 2.18 9.10 46.67
N LYS A 907 2.01 7.81 46.37
CA LYS A 907 0.68 7.20 46.13
C LYS A 907 -0.27 7.33 47.32
N LYS A 908 0.25 7.25 48.55
CA LYS A 908 -0.55 7.49 49.76
C LYS A 908 -1.04 8.94 49.79
N ARG A 909 -0.15 9.90 49.50
CA ARG A 909 -0.43 11.35 49.55
C ARG A 909 -1.22 11.87 48.33
N GLU A 910 -1.33 11.08 47.26
CA GLU A 910 -2.32 11.28 46.19
C GLU A 910 -3.77 11.03 46.66
N MET A 911 -3.98 10.24 47.73
CA MET A 911 -5.32 10.02 48.28
C MET A 911 -5.83 11.25 49.04
N PRO A 912 -7.08 11.71 48.83
CA PRO A 912 -7.60 12.95 49.45
C PRO A 912 -7.47 13.02 50.98
N ARG A 913 -7.51 11.88 51.67
CA ARG A 913 -7.40 11.78 53.13
C ARG A 913 -5.98 12.04 53.68
N PHE A 914 -4.94 11.78 52.88
CA PHE A 914 -3.53 11.85 53.31
C PHE A 914 -2.73 12.91 52.54
N ARG A 915 -3.41 13.75 51.74
CA ARG A 915 -2.79 14.81 50.92
C ARG A 915 -2.02 15.85 51.74
N SER A 916 -2.39 16.02 53.02
CA SER A 916 -1.72 16.88 53.99
C SER A 916 -0.73 16.15 54.92
N ASP A 917 -0.51 14.84 54.75
CA ASP A 917 0.54 14.15 55.51
C ASP A 917 1.91 14.75 55.14
N PRO A 918 2.89 14.83 56.06
CA PRO A 918 4.25 15.25 55.73
C PRO A 918 4.93 14.22 54.79
N PRO A 919 5.89 14.65 53.94
CA PRO A 919 6.62 13.73 53.08
C PRO A 919 7.42 12.70 53.88
N GLY A 920 7.44 11.46 53.41
CA GLY A 920 8.16 10.36 54.06
C GLY A 920 9.67 10.63 54.18
N PRO A 921 10.33 10.15 55.24
CA PRO A 921 11.71 10.50 55.56
C PRO A 921 12.71 10.10 54.45
N SER A 922 12.42 9.03 53.70
CA SER A 922 13.25 8.62 52.55
C SER A 922 13.18 9.59 51.36
N ALA A 923 12.06 10.28 51.16
CA ALA A 923 11.92 11.29 50.11
C ALA A 923 12.61 12.60 50.50
N VAL A 924 12.45 13.03 51.77
CA VAL A 924 13.16 14.18 52.34
C VAL A 924 14.67 13.99 52.29
N GLN A 925 15.18 12.81 52.69
CA GLN A 925 16.60 12.50 52.63
C GLN A 925 17.15 12.52 51.20
N ALA A 926 16.39 12.00 50.23
CA ALA A 926 16.78 12.06 48.82
C ALA A 926 16.84 13.50 48.30
N ALA A 927 15.87 14.34 48.64
CA ALA A 927 15.84 15.76 48.27
C ALA A 927 17.01 16.55 48.90
N GLN A 928 17.33 16.30 50.17
CA GLN A 928 18.47 16.94 50.85
C GLN A 928 19.82 16.55 50.23
N GLU A 929 20.00 15.29 49.82
CA GLU A 929 21.20 14.86 49.11
C GLU A 929 21.30 15.43 47.68
N LEU A 930 20.17 15.62 47.00
CA LEU A 930 20.14 16.34 45.70
C LEU A 930 20.49 17.82 45.87
N LEU A 931 19.95 18.50 46.89
CA LEU A 931 20.30 19.89 47.21
C LEU A 931 21.80 20.03 47.48
N ARG A 932 22.35 19.18 48.36
CA ARG A 932 23.80 19.17 48.67
C ARG A 932 24.68 18.93 47.45
N LEU A 933 24.21 18.12 46.49
CA LEU A 933 24.91 17.89 45.21
C LEU A 933 24.81 19.09 44.26
N ALA A 934 23.73 19.88 44.31
CA ALA A 934 23.59 21.11 43.55
C ALA A 934 24.46 22.23 44.14
N GLU A 935 24.40 22.46 45.47
CA GLU A 935 25.21 23.45 46.19
C GLU A 935 26.71 23.21 46.06
N GLY A 936 27.15 21.95 46.15
CA GLY A 936 28.55 21.57 45.95
C GLY A 936 29.01 21.55 44.48
N GLY A 937 28.12 21.88 43.54
CA GLY A 937 28.31 21.77 42.09
C GLY A 937 28.51 23.11 41.38
N ALA A 938 29.30 24.02 41.94
CA ALA A 938 29.49 25.41 41.46
C ALA A 938 30.06 25.56 40.01
N GLY A 939 30.38 24.46 39.33
CA GLY A 939 30.73 24.42 37.90
C GLY A 939 30.06 23.25 37.16
N GLY A 940 28.88 22.83 37.63
CA GLY A 940 28.15 21.65 37.16
C GLY A 940 28.65 20.32 37.76
N LEU A 941 27.97 19.22 37.43
CA LEU A 941 28.32 17.85 37.85
C LEU A 941 29.02 17.06 36.73
N PRO A 942 29.92 16.11 37.06
CA PRO A 942 30.56 15.25 36.07
C PRO A 942 29.53 14.38 35.34
N ARG A 943 29.45 14.56 34.02
CA ARG A 943 28.54 13.87 33.09
C ARG A 943 29.16 12.54 32.61
N LEU A 944 28.33 11.56 32.27
CA LEU A 944 28.78 10.33 31.61
C LEU A 944 29.02 10.60 30.11
N ASP A 945 30.20 10.26 29.60
CA ASP A 945 30.52 10.42 28.18
C ASP A 945 29.86 9.28 27.35
N PRO A 946 29.03 9.58 26.34
CA PRO A 946 28.35 8.54 25.57
C PRO A 946 29.33 7.62 24.82
N VAL A 947 30.45 8.18 24.33
CA VAL A 947 31.45 7.42 23.58
C VAL A 947 32.43 6.69 24.51
N GLY A 948 33.07 7.42 25.44
CA GLY A 948 34.07 6.86 26.34
C GLY A 948 33.49 5.98 27.45
N THR A 949 32.46 6.45 28.16
CA THR A 949 31.92 5.74 29.34
C THR A 949 30.81 4.75 28.98
N LEU A 950 29.86 5.14 28.11
CA LEU A 950 28.76 4.25 27.70
C LEU A 950 29.12 3.34 26.50
N GLN A 951 30.31 3.54 25.90
CA GLN A 951 30.86 2.76 24.79
C GLN A 951 29.99 2.77 23.52
N LEU A 952 29.26 3.86 23.27
CA LEU A 952 28.39 4.01 22.08
C LEU A 952 29.22 4.42 20.85
N LYS A 953 29.77 3.41 20.17
CA LYS A 953 30.67 3.58 19.00
C LYS A 953 29.96 3.75 17.64
N LYS A 954 28.65 4.05 17.62
CA LYS A 954 27.94 4.34 16.35
C LYS A 954 28.43 5.68 15.79
N LEU A 955 28.67 5.76 14.48
CA LEU A 955 29.21 6.95 13.81
C LEU A 955 28.47 8.24 14.19
N GLU A 956 27.13 8.23 14.04
CA GLU A 956 26.24 9.35 14.42
C GLU A 956 26.45 9.86 15.86
N VAL A 957 26.75 8.97 16.82
CA VAL A 957 26.93 9.33 18.23
C VAL A 957 28.32 9.92 18.46
N VAL A 958 29.34 9.40 17.76
CA VAL A 958 30.71 9.93 17.82
C VAL A 958 30.76 11.32 17.18
N GLU A 959 30.23 11.47 15.98
CA GLU A 959 30.10 12.76 15.29
C GLU A 959 29.24 13.75 16.10
N GLY A 960 28.10 13.29 16.63
CA GLY A 960 27.25 14.09 17.50
C GLY A 960 27.96 14.59 18.76
N VAL A 961 28.75 13.75 19.44
CA VAL A 961 29.51 14.17 20.64
C VAL A 961 30.65 15.14 20.30
N VAL A 962 31.34 14.96 19.17
CA VAL A 962 32.35 15.92 18.68
C VAL A 962 31.69 17.27 18.34
N ARG A 963 30.57 17.23 17.62
CA ARG A 963 29.75 18.41 17.28
C ARG A 963 29.26 19.13 18.53
N LEU A 964 28.77 18.38 19.53
CA LEU A 964 28.32 18.92 20.80
C LEU A 964 29.44 19.69 21.52
N ARG A 965 30.64 19.10 21.66
CA ARG A 965 31.78 19.75 22.32
C ARG A 965 32.19 21.04 21.61
N ARG A 966 32.27 21.02 20.27
CA ARG A 966 32.56 22.23 19.46
C ARG A 966 31.54 23.35 19.68
N LEU A 967 30.26 23.01 19.81
CA LEU A 967 29.20 23.99 20.10
C LEU A 967 29.29 24.50 21.53
N GLU A 968 29.55 23.62 22.51
CA GLU A 968 29.75 24.00 23.92
C GLU A 968 30.96 24.93 24.10
N GLU A 969 32.05 24.73 23.35
CA GLU A 969 33.22 25.62 23.31
C GLU A 969 32.95 26.97 22.62
N ALA A 970 32.02 27.02 21.66
CA ALA A 970 31.70 28.23 20.91
C ALA A 970 30.68 29.15 21.61
N LEU A 971 29.73 28.61 22.38
CA LEU A 971 28.65 29.43 22.99
C LEU A 971 29.14 30.62 23.86
N PRO A 972 30.26 30.56 24.59
CA PRO A 972 30.77 31.71 25.36
C PRO A 972 31.52 32.77 24.53
N SER A 973 31.84 32.54 23.24
CA SER A 973 32.65 33.47 22.45
C SER A 973 31.85 34.48 21.62
N PHE A 974 30.53 34.36 21.61
CA PHE A 974 29.62 35.29 20.93
C PHE A 974 29.50 36.61 21.68
N GLN A 975 29.43 37.72 20.96
CA GLN A 975 29.35 39.08 21.52
C GLN A 975 27.90 39.48 21.86
N CYS A 976 26.90 38.98 21.13
CA CYS A 976 25.50 39.32 21.34
C CYS A 976 25.01 39.11 22.78
N ILE A 977 25.49 38.08 23.48
CA ILE A 977 25.09 37.76 24.86
C ILE A 977 25.36 38.89 25.87
N HIS A 978 26.26 39.84 25.54
CA HIS A 978 26.61 40.97 26.39
C HIS A 978 25.77 42.24 26.12
N SER A 979 24.94 42.24 25.07
CA SER A 979 24.08 43.38 24.75
C SER A 979 22.86 43.43 25.68
N PRO A 980 22.48 44.60 26.24
CA PRO A 980 21.29 44.73 27.07
C PRO A 980 19.98 44.46 26.30
N ARG A 981 20.00 44.52 24.96
CA ARG A 981 18.84 44.20 24.10
C ARG A 981 18.78 42.71 23.70
N PHE A 982 19.81 41.92 24.03
CA PHE A 982 19.89 40.51 23.66
C PHE A 982 18.65 39.69 24.03
N PRO A 983 18.06 39.81 25.24
CA PRO A 983 16.87 39.04 25.58
C PRO A 983 15.70 39.23 24.61
N GLN A 984 15.36 40.48 24.30
CA GLN A 984 14.24 40.82 23.43
C GLN A 984 14.51 40.41 21.98
N GLN A 985 15.71 40.70 21.46
CA GLN A 985 16.06 40.41 20.06
C GLN A 985 16.28 38.90 19.84
N TYR A 986 16.83 38.17 20.81
CA TYR A 986 16.93 36.70 20.75
C TYR A 986 15.54 36.06 20.62
N LEU A 987 14.57 36.47 21.43
CA LEU A 987 13.22 35.88 21.39
C LEU A 987 12.54 36.12 20.04
N ARG A 988 12.63 37.35 19.52
CA ARG A 988 12.13 37.72 18.19
C ARG A 988 12.78 36.89 17.08
N GLN A 989 14.11 36.74 17.10
CA GLN A 989 14.85 35.95 16.12
C GLN A 989 14.58 34.45 16.25
N ALA A 990 14.47 33.92 17.47
CA ALA A 990 14.16 32.51 17.72
C ALA A 990 12.74 32.15 17.27
N GLU A 991 11.76 33.02 17.50
CA GLU A 991 10.40 32.87 16.96
C GLU A 991 10.40 32.91 15.43
N ARG A 992 11.11 33.88 14.84
CA ARG A 992 11.25 34.03 13.38
C ARG A 992 11.91 32.81 12.72
N LEU A 993 12.95 32.25 13.34
CA LEU A 993 13.59 31.01 12.90
C LEU A 993 12.67 29.80 13.05
N ARG A 994 11.93 29.69 14.16
CA ARG A 994 10.94 28.63 14.37
C ARG A 994 9.85 28.65 13.29
N LEU A 995 9.26 29.83 13.04
CA LEU A 995 8.23 30.01 12.00
C LEU A 995 8.77 29.68 10.60
N ARG A 996 10.03 30.01 10.31
CA ARG A 996 10.70 29.61 9.05
C ARG A 996 10.88 28.10 8.94
N ALA A 997 11.42 27.44 9.96
CA ALA A 997 11.58 25.99 9.97
C ALA A 997 10.23 25.25 9.85
N GLU A 998 9.19 25.76 10.50
CA GLU A 998 7.82 25.24 10.40
C GLU A 998 7.23 25.44 8.98
N LEU A 999 7.46 26.60 8.37
CA LEU A 999 7.10 26.88 6.97
C LEU A 999 7.86 26.01 5.97
N GLU A 1000 9.17 25.82 6.16
CA GLU A 1000 10.01 24.96 5.31
C GLU A 1000 9.58 23.50 5.42
N HIS A 1001 9.27 23.02 6.64
CA HIS A 1001 8.74 21.68 6.86
C HIS A 1001 7.38 21.47 6.19
N LEU A 1002 6.43 22.41 6.36
CA LEU A 1002 5.12 22.32 5.70
C LEU A 1002 5.22 22.42 4.18
N ARG A 1003 6.11 23.27 3.65
CA ARG A 1003 6.40 23.36 2.22
C ARG A 1003 7.02 22.07 1.69
N PHE A 1004 7.95 21.44 2.43
CA PHE A 1004 8.49 20.13 2.10
C PHE A 1004 7.38 19.07 2.03
N LEU A 1005 6.50 19.00 3.05
CA LEU A 1005 5.37 18.06 3.07
C LEU A 1005 4.42 18.23 1.87
N LEU A 1006 4.15 19.47 1.46
CA LEU A 1006 3.35 19.78 0.27
C LEU A 1006 4.05 19.44 -1.06
N SER A 1007 5.38 19.58 -1.10
CA SER A 1007 6.19 19.36 -2.31
C SER A 1007 6.18 17.92 -2.82
N ASP A 1008 6.83 17.69 -3.96
CA ASP A 1008 7.02 16.34 -4.52
C ASP A 1008 8.10 15.56 -3.75
N GLN A 1009 8.99 16.24 -3.01
CA GLN A 1009 10.12 15.61 -2.29
C GLN A 1009 9.68 14.80 -1.05
N SER A 1010 8.45 14.98 -0.59
CA SER A 1010 7.84 14.21 0.52
C SER A 1010 7.27 12.86 0.10
N LEU A 1011 7.15 12.58 -1.20
CA LEU A 1011 6.57 11.35 -1.72
C LEU A 1011 7.42 10.14 -1.34
N LEU A 1012 6.81 9.14 -0.73
CA LEU A 1012 7.46 7.94 -0.18
C LEU A 1012 8.25 7.16 -1.24
N LEU A 1013 7.73 7.13 -2.48
CA LEU A 1013 8.29 6.38 -3.60
C LEU A 1013 9.22 7.23 -4.51
N LEU A 1014 9.41 8.53 -4.25
CA LEU A 1014 10.28 9.37 -5.08
C LEU A 1014 11.74 8.86 -5.14
N PRO A 1015 12.37 8.39 -4.04
CA PRO A 1015 13.73 7.85 -4.12
C PRO A 1015 13.81 6.62 -5.03
N GLU A 1016 12.85 5.70 -4.94
CA GLU A 1016 12.81 4.51 -5.81
C GLU A 1016 12.54 4.89 -7.28
N TYR A 1017 11.70 5.91 -7.52
CA TYR A 1017 11.49 6.46 -8.87
C TYR A 1017 12.78 6.99 -9.48
N GLN A 1018 13.55 7.78 -8.73
CA GLN A 1018 14.83 8.32 -9.18
C GLN A 1018 15.83 7.19 -9.52
N GLN A 1019 15.97 6.20 -8.64
CA GLN A 1019 16.82 5.02 -8.87
C GLN A 1019 16.40 4.24 -10.13
N ARG A 1020 15.10 4.03 -10.36
CA ARG A 1020 14.59 3.36 -11.57
C ARG A 1020 14.84 4.19 -12.83
N VAL A 1021 14.74 5.52 -12.77
CA VAL A 1021 15.09 6.41 -13.89
C VAL A 1021 16.59 6.39 -14.18
N GLU A 1022 17.45 6.24 -13.17
CA GLU A 1022 18.89 6.05 -13.37
C GLU A 1022 19.20 4.74 -14.12
N VAL A 1023 18.53 3.63 -13.78
CA VAL A 1023 18.63 2.36 -14.54
C VAL A 1023 18.20 2.57 -16.00
N LEU A 1024 17.06 3.24 -16.23
CA LEU A 1024 16.57 3.52 -17.58
C LEU A 1024 17.50 4.44 -18.39
N ARG A 1025 18.21 5.38 -17.75
CA ARG A 1025 19.23 6.21 -18.39
C ARG A 1025 20.50 5.42 -18.71
N ALA A 1026 20.96 4.57 -17.80
CA ALA A 1026 22.13 3.72 -18.01
C ALA A 1026 21.91 2.72 -19.16
N LEU A 1027 20.70 2.16 -19.27
CA LEU A 1027 20.27 1.32 -20.42
C LEU A 1027 19.92 2.14 -21.69
N ARG A 1028 19.93 3.48 -21.64
CA ARG A 1028 19.57 4.40 -22.74
C ARG A 1028 18.12 4.29 -23.23
N TYR A 1029 17.20 3.87 -22.36
CA TYR A 1029 15.76 3.82 -22.66
C TYR A 1029 15.13 5.22 -22.52
N VAL A 1030 15.76 6.06 -21.71
CA VAL A 1030 15.44 7.47 -21.48
C VAL A 1030 16.75 8.27 -21.56
N ASP A 1031 16.73 9.49 -22.10
CA ASP A 1031 17.91 10.35 -22.15
C ASP A 1031 18.10 11.21 -20.88
N SER A 1032 19.08 12.13 -20.93
CA SER A 1032 19.34 13.08 -19.84
C SER A 1032 18.21 14.09 -19.61
N THR A 1033 17.41 14.40 -20.64
CA THR A 1033 16.27 15.33 -20.56
C THR A 1033 15.01 14.67 -20.00
N GLY A 1034 14.94 13.33 -20.05
CA GLY A 1034 13.76 12.55 -19.64
C GLY A 1034 12.92 12.03 -20.80
N ALA A 1035 13.31 12.27 -22.06
CA ALA A 1035 12.55 11.83 -23.22
C ALA A 1035 12.79 10.34 -23.55
N VAL A 1036 11.70 9.64 -23.92
CA VAL A 1036 11.70 8.19 -24.15
C VAL A 1036 12.28 7.84 -25.53
N GLN A 1037 13.42 7.15 -25.49
CA GLN A 1037 14.21 6.69 -26.64
C GLN A 1037 13.60 5.43 -27.27
N LEU A 1038 14.15 4.96 -28.40
CA LEU A 1038 13.61 3.80 -29.13
C LEU A 1038 13.50 2.55 -28.25
N ALA A 1039 14.52 2.24 -27.44
CA ALA A 1039 14.47 1.10 -26.52
C ALA A 1039 13.38 1.25 -25.45
N GLY A 1040 13.17 2.46 -24.92
CA GLY A 1040 12.06 2.75 -24.00
C GLY A 1040 10.69 2.60 -24.66
N ARG A 1041 10.54 2.99 -25.95
CA ARG A 1041 9.31 2.79 -26.73
C ARG A 1041 9.02 1.31 -27.00
N VAL A 1042 10.07 0.51 -27.21
CA VAL A 1042 9.97 -0.95 -27.34
C VAL A 1042 9.51 -1.58 -26.03
N ALA A 1043 10.12 -1.18 -24.90
CA ALA A 1043 9.71 -1.64 -23.58
C ALA A 1043 8.26 -1.25 -23.21
N CYS A 1044 7.71 -0.14 -23.75
CA CYS A 1044 6.30 0.20 -23.59
C CYS A 1044 5.31 -0.80 -24.21
N GLU A 1045 5.71 -1.54 -25.26
CA GLU A 1045 4.90 -2.59 -25.89
C GLU A 1045 5.00 -3.95 -25.16
N ILE A 1046 5.83 -4.05 -24.12
CA ILE A 1046 6.08 -5.29 -23.37
C ILE A 1046 5.42 -5.23 -22.00
N SER A 1047 4.62 -6.25 -21.69
CA SER A 1047 3.75 -6.27 -20.50
C SER A 1047 4.41 -6.80 -19.23
N ASN A 1048 5.40 -7.68 -19.34
CA ASN A 1048 6.11 -8.32 -18.22
C ASN A 1048 7.59 -8.51 -18.56
N HIS A 1049 8.48 -8.39 -17.57
CA HIS A 1049 9.94 -8.53 -17.74
C HIS A 1049 10.50 -7.61 -18.85
N GLU A 1050 10.00 -6.37 -18.86
CA GLU A 1050 10.14 -5.38 -19.92
C GLU A 1050 11.61 -5.03 -20.24
N LEU A 1051 12.47 -4.96 -19.22
CA LEU A 1051 13.91 -4.74 -19.43
C LEU A 1051 14.56 -5.95 -20.10
N LEU A 1052 14.41 -7.16 -19.53
CA LEU A 1052 15.07 -8.35 -20.06
C LEU A 1052 14.62 -8.65 -21.49
N LEU A 1053 13.32 -8.58 -21.80
CA LEU A 1053 12.84 -8.81 -23.16
C LEU A 1053 13.36 -7.77 -24.16
N THR A 1054 13.43 -6.50 -23.76
CA THR A 1054 13.98 -5.43 -24.61
C THR A 1054 15.47 -5.68 -24.88
N GLU A 1055 16.27 -5.94 -23.84
CA GLU A 1055 17.69 -6.30 -23.99
C GLU A 1055 17.91 -7.53 -24.88
N LEU A 1056 17.09 -8.58 -24.75
CA LEU A 1056 17.21 -9.79 -25.58
C LEU A 1056 16.91 -9.55 -27.06
N VAL A 1057 16.05 -8.57 -27.37
CA VAL A 1057 15.75 -8.16 -28.74
C VAL A 1057 16.89 -7.31 -29.31
N PHE A 1058 17.44 -6.36 -28.54
CA PHE A 1058 18.57 -5.53 -28.98
C PHE A 1058 19.91 -6.30 -29.03
N ASP A 1059 20.15 -7.27 -28.15
CA ASP A 1059 21.26 -8.24 -28.22
C ASP A 1059 21.08 -9.28 -29.36
N ASN A 1060 20.07 -9.10 -30.21
CA ASN A 1060 19.74 -9.86 -31.43
C ASN A 1060 19.57 -11.38 -31.22
N LEU A 1061 19.35 -11.82 -29.98
CA LEU A 1061 19.40 -13.25 -29.58
C LEU A 1061 18.33 -14.09 -30.29
N LEU A 1062 17.13 -13.52 -30.50
CA LEU A 1062 16.01 -14.22 -31.13
C LEU A 1062 16.12 -14.26 -32.67
N THR A 1063 16.97 -13.43 -33.28
CA THR A 1063 17.04 -13.29 -34.75
C THR A 1063 17.85 -14.41 -35.41
N GLU A 1064 18.77 -15.04 -34.69
CA GLU A 1064 19.56 -16.19 -35.19
C GLU A 1064 18.84 -17.53 -35.02
N LEU A 1065 17.92 -17.63 -34.05
CA LEU A 1065 17.23 -18.86 -33.67
C LEU A 1065 16.08 -19.25 -34.61
N ARG A 1066 15.70 -20.53 -34.65
CA ARG A 1066 14.47 -20.96 -35.33
C ARG A 1066 13.21 -20.53 -34.55
N PRO A 1067 12.01 -20.49 -35.16
CA PRO A 1067 10.78 -20.13 -34.47
C PRO A 1067 10.52 -21.00 -33.22
N GLU A 1068 10.74 -22.31 -33.32
CA GLU A 1068 10.55 -23.29 -32.23
C GLU A 1068 11.55 -23.06 -31.09
N GLU A 1069 12.78 -22.70 -31.42
CA GLU A 1069 13.84 -22.43 -30.44
C GLU A 1069 13.58 -21.12 -29.70
N SER A 1070 13.13 -20.10 -30.43
CA SER A 1070 12.81 -18.78 -29.89
C SER A 1070 11.68 -18.87 -28.86
N VAL A 1071 10.57 -19.53 -29.21
CA VAL A 1071 9.43 -19.70 -28.29
C VAL A 1071 9.76 -20.60 -27.11
N ALA A 1072 10.58 -21.64 -27.32
CA ALA A 1072 11.07 -22.48 -26.23
C ALA A 1072 11.87 -21.70 -25.18
N LEU A 1073 12.79 -20.83 -25.61
CA LEU A 1073 13.55 -19.98 -24.67
C LEU A 1073 12.67 -18.97 -23.95
N LEU A 1074 11.77 -18.29 -24.67
CA LEU A 1074 10.84 -17.30 -24.09
C LEU A 1074 9.91 -17.90 -23.01
N SER A 1075 9.71 -19.22 -22.98
CA SER A 1075 8.94 -19.90 -21.92
C SER A 1075 9.48 -19.66 -20.50
N CYS A 1076 10.77 -19.30 -20.35
CA CYS A 1076 11.36 -19.05 -19.03
C CYS A 1076 10.77 -17.82 -18.32
N LEU A 1077 10.19 -16.89 -19.07
CA LEU A 1077 9.58 -15.63 -18.59
C LEU A 1077 8.17 -15.82 -18.02
N VAL A 1078 7.52 -16.95 -18.34
CA VAL A 1078 6.11 -17.22 -17.97
C VAL A 1078 5.92 -18.45 -17.08
N CYS A 1079 6.97 -19.28 -16.95
CA CYS A 1079 6.93 -20.53 -16.20
C CYS A 1079 7.13 -20.31 -14.67
N GLN A 1080 6.05 -20.35 -13.89
CA GLN A 1080 6.14 -20.15 -12.43
C GLN A 1080 6.44 -21.44 -11.62
N VAL A 1081 6.44 -22.61 -12.24
CA VAL A 1081 6.56 -23.92 -11.54
C VAL A 1081 7.88 -24.60 -11.87
N LYS A 1082 8.65 -24.97 -10.84
CA LYS A 1082 9.88 -25.75 -11.00
C LYS A 1082 9.53 -27.23 -11.25
N SER A 1083 10.03 -27.78 -12.35
CA SER A 1083 9.96 -29.21 -12.71
C SER A 1083 11.04 -29.97 -11.95
N LYS A 1084 10.81 -31.26 -11.69
CA LYS A 1084 11.87 -32.19 -11.22
C LYS A 1084 12.51 -32.99 -12.35
N ALA A 1085 11.89 -33.02 -13.52
CA ALA A 1085 12.46 -33.67 -14.70
C ALA A 1085 13.67 -32.88 -15.23
N GLU A 1086 14.77 -33.58 -15.52
CA GLU A 1086 15.96 -33.02 -16.17
C GLU A 1086 15.75 -32.96 -17.69
N PRO A 1087 15.85 -31.77 -18.33
CA PRO A 1087 15.39 -31.61 -19.70
C PRO A 1087 16.45 -31.98 -20.76
N GLN A 1088 16.04 -32.71 -21.80
CA GLN A 1088 16.92 -33.18 -22.89
C GLN A 1088 17.03 -32.15 -24.03
N LEU A 1089 17.71 -31.04 -23.76
CA LEU A 1089 17.79 -29.90 -24.69
C LEU A 1089 18.93 -30.00 -25.71
N PRO A 1090 18.73 -29.57 -26.98
CA PRO A 1090 19.79 -29.27 -27.94
C PRO A 1090 20.81 -28.25 -27.40
N SER A 1091 22.04 -28.28 -27.93
CA SER A 1091 23.13 -27.36 -27.54
C SER A 1091 22.77 -25.89 -27.74
N VAL A 1092 22.07 -25.56 -28.83
CA VAL A 1092 21.59 -24.21 -29.16
C VAL A 1092 20.71 -23.64 -28.05
N LEU A 1093 19.77 -24.45 -27.51
CA LEU A 1093 18.92 -24.02 -26.40
C LEU A 1093 19.71 -23.83 -25.10
N ARG A 1094 20.69 -24.69 -24.80
CA ARG A 1094 21.55 -24.52 -23.61
C ARG A 1094 22.34 -23.21 -23.67
N GLN A 1095 22.94 -22.90 -24.82
CA GLN A 1095 23.64 -21.63 -25.05
C GLN A 1095 22.69 -20.43 -24.95
N GLY A 1096 21.47 -20.55 -25.49
CA GLY A 1096 20.43 -19.53 -25.33
C GLY A 1096 20.03 -19.27 -23.87
N MET A 1097 19.89 -20.33 -23.07
CA MET A 1097 19.62 -20.24 -21.63
C MET A 1097 20.75 -19.55 -20.86
N GLU A 1098 22.01 -19.87 -21.17
CA GLU A 1098 23.19 -19.23 -20.59
C GLU A 1098 23.26 -17.74 -20.96
N ARG A 1099 23.02 -17.39 -22.22
CA ARG A 1099 22.92 -15.98 -22.66
C ARG A 1099 21.81 -15.22 -21.92
N ILE A 1100 20.61 -15.80 -21.77
CA ILE A 1100 19.51 -15.15 -21.04
C ILE A 1100 19.89 -14.89 -19.57
N ARG A 1101 20.54 -15.85 -18.91
CA ARG A 1101 21.03 -15.64 -17.53
C ARG A 1101 22.08 -14.53 -17.46
N ALA A 1102 23.04 -14.50 -18.38
CA ALA A 1102 24.05 -13.44 -18.41
C ALA A 1102 23.45 -12.04 -18.62
N VAL A 1103 22.41 -11.90 -19.44
CA VAL A 1103 21.66 -10.63 -19.59
C VAL A 1103 20.90 -10.29 -18.31
N ALA A 1104 20.24 -11.26 -17.67
CA ALA A 1104 19.54 -11.05 -16.41
C ALA A 1104 20.50 -10.64 -15.26
N GLU A 1105 21.67 -11.26 -15.17
CA GLU A 1105 22.75 -10.90 -14.23
C GLU A 1105 23.25 -9.47 -14.50
N ARG A 1106 23.48 -9.10 -15.77
CA ARG A 1106 23.86 -7.73 -16.18
C ARG A 1106 22.85 -6.68 -15.70
N ILE A 1107 21.56 -6.92 -15.92
CA ILE A 1107 20.48 -6.01 -15.48
C ILE A 1107 20.42 -5.95 -13.94
N ALA A 1108 20.54 -7.08 -13.24
CA ALA A 1108 20.48 -7.12 -11.79
C ALA A 1108 21.66 -6.39 -11.12
N LEU A 1109 22.88 -6.54 -11.66
CA LEU A 1109 24.05 -5.80 -11.22
C LEU A 1109 23.84 -4.29 -11.37
N LEU A 1110 23.35 -3.84 -12.53
CA LEU A 1110 23.06 -2.44 -12.79
C LEU A 1110 21.97 -1.88 -11.86
N GLN A 1111 20.88 -2.62 -11.63
CA GLN A 1111 19.83 -2.22 -10.68
C GLN A 1111 20.40 -2.01 -9.27
N ARG A 1112 21.30 -2.89 -8.82
CA ARG A 1112 21.97 -2.80 -7.53
C ARG A 1112 22.96 -1.62 -7.47
N GLU A 1113 23.66 -1.33 -8.56
CA GLU A 1113 24.55 -0.16 -8.68
C GLU A 1113 23.77 1.16 -8.60
N CYS A 1114 22.56 1.22 -9.17
CA CYS A 1114 21.61 2.32 -8.99
C CYS A 1114 20.87 2.31 -7.62
N GLY A 1115 21.27 1.45 -6.68
CA GLY A 1115 20.77 1.45 -5.29
C GLY A 1115 19.44 0.73 -5.05
N LEU A 1116 18.92 -0.04 -6.00
CA LEU A 1116 17.77 -0.93 -5.77
C LEU A 1116 18.19 -2.13 -4.88
N ARG A 1117 17.25 -2.65 -4.10
CA ARG A 1117 17.53 -3.58 -2.98
C ARG A 1117 17.44 -5.07 -3.31
N GLU A 1118 17.00 -5.43 -4.51
CA GLU A 1118 16.84 -6.83 -4.91
C GLU A 1118 18.22 -7.51 -5.07
N SER A 1119 18.34 -8.78 -4.67
CA SER A 1119 19.58 -9.54 -4.86
C SER A 1119 19.72 -10.00 -6.31
N VAL A 1120 20.97 -10.22 -6.75
CA VAL A 1120 21.24 -10.69 -8.12
C VAL A 1120 20.71 -12.10 -8.30
N GLU A 1121 20.87 -12.92 -7.26
CA GLU A 1121 20.44 -14.31 -7.18
C GLU A 1121 18.91 -14.41 -7.25
N ASP A 1122 18.17 -13.57 -6.52
CA ASP A 1122 16.71 -13.57 -6.53
C ASP A 1122 16.15 -13.08 -7.87
N PHE A 1123 16.72 -12.02 -8.46
CA PHE A 1123 16.30 -11.50 -9.77
C PHE A 1123 16.49 -12.55 -10.88
N VAL A 1124 17.64 -13.23 -10.90
CA VAL A 1124 17.93 -14.29 -11.90
C VAL A 1124 17.07 -15.53 -11.66
N ALA A 1125 16.74 -15.84 -10.40
CA ALA A 1125 15.89 -16.98 -10.04
C ALA A 1125 14.42 -16.82 -10.47
N GLN A 1126 13.98 -15.62 -10.89
CA GLN A 1126 12.66 -15.40 -11.51
C GLN A 1126 12.52 -16.17 -12.85
N TYR A 1127 13.63 -16.37 -13.59
CA TYR A 1127 13.61 -16.93 -14.94
C TYR A 1127 13.77 -18.46 -14.92
N ASN A 1128 12.68 -19.17 -15.19
CA ASN A 1128 12.57 -20.60 -14.90
C ASN A 1128 12.44 -21.46 -16.17
N PHE A 1129 13.55 -22.12 -16.51
CA PHE A 1129 13.71 -22.91 -17.73
C PHE A 1129 13.05 -24.32 -17.69
N SER A 1130 12.24 -24.62 -16.67
CA SER A 1130 11.66 -25.96 -16.43
C SER A 1130 10.78 -26.52 -17.56
N LEU A 1131 10.22 -25.67 -18.43
CA LEU A 1131 9.30 -26.08 -19.52
C LEU A 1131 9.87 -25.85 -20.93
N VAL A 1132 11.16 -25.50 -21.06
CA VAL A 1132 11.79 -25.21 -22.36
C VAL A 1132 11.67 -26.40 -23.32
N GLU A 1133 11.93 -27.63 -22.85
CA GLU A 1133 11.80 -28.86 -23.68
C GLU A 1133 10.35 -29.10 -24.11
N VAL A 1134 9.41 -28.99 -23.15
CA VAL A 1134 7.98 -29.20 -23.36
C VAL A 1134 7.43 -28.25 -24.43
N VAL A 1135 7.86 -26.98 -24.39
CA VAL A 1135 7.48 -25.96 -25.38
C VAL A 1135 8.18 -26.16 -26.72
N TYR A 1136 9.45 -26.57 -26.72
CA TYR A 1136 10.19 -26.86 -27.95
C TYR A 1136 9.53 -28.00 -28.75
N GLU A 1137 9.25 -29.13 -28.11
CA GLU A 1137 8.57 -30.24 -28.78
C GLU A 1137 7.10 -29.92 -29.12
N TRP A 1138 6.43 -29.08 -28.34
CA TRP A 1138 5.12 -28.53 -28.71
C TRP A 1138 5.19 -27.71 -30.01
N ALA A 1139 6.15 -26.81 -30.15
CA ALA A 1139 6.31 -25.99 -31.35
C ALA A 1139 6.66 -26.85 -32.58
N ARG A 1140 7.38 -27.97 -32.40
CA ARG A 1140 7.69 -28.95 -33.45
C ARG A 1140 6.51 -29.82 -33.92
N GLY A 1141 5.33 -29.67 -33.33
CA GLY A 1141 4.12 -30.40 -33.72
C GLY A 1141 3.83 -31.69 -32.94
N VAL A 1142 4.59 -32.01 -31.88
CA VAL A 1142 4.37 -33.23 -31.07
C VAL A 1142 2.98 -33.22 -30.40
N PRO A 1143 2.24 -34.35 -30.33
CA PRO A 1143 0.93 -34.40 -29.67
C PRO A 1143 0.97 -34.04 -28.18
N PHE A 1144 -0.11 -33.42 -27.67
CA PHE A 1144 -0.14 -32.94 -26.28
C PHE A 1144 0.07 -34.06 -25.25
N ALA A 1145 -0.46 -35.25 -25.55
CA ALA A 1145 -0.33 -36.45 -24.72
C ALA A 1145 1.11 -37.00 -24.59
N GLU A 1146 2.02 -36.60 -25.48
CA GLU A 1146 3.43 -36.99 -25.43
C GLU A 1146 4.25 -35.95 -24.65
N ILE A 1147 4.09 -34.65 -24.95
CA ILE A 1147 4.80 -33.60 -24.19
C ILE A 1147 4.42 -33.58 -22.70
N ALA A 1148 3.18 -33.96 -22.36
CA ALA A 1148 2.72 -34.07 -20.98
C ALA A 1148 3.40 -35.20 -20.19
N ARG A 1149 4.16 -36.09 -20.86
CA ARG A 1149 4.97 -37.14 -20.22
C ARG A 1149 6.43 -36.74 -20.00
N LEU A 1150 6.88 -35.62 -20.58
CA LEU A 1150 8.26 -35.12 -20.45
C LEU A 1150 8.50 -34.39 -19.12
N THR A 1151 7.45 -34.07 -18.36
CA THR A 1151 7.53 -33.29 -17.11
C THR A 1151 6.55 -33.80 -16.05
N ASP A 1152 6.83 -33.54 -14.78
CA ASP A 1152 5.92 -33.79 -13.65
C ASP A 1152 4.90 -32.65 -13.42
N VAL A 1153 4.92 -31.62 -14.27
CA VAL A 1153 4.01 -30.47 -14.22
C VAL A 1153 2.62 -30.83 -14.77
N GLN A 1154 1.56 -30.59 -13.96
CA GLN A 1154 0.16 -30.88 -14.33
C GLN A 1154 -0.28 -30.16 -15.62
N GLU A 1155 -1.10 -30.83 -16.44
CA GLU A 1155 -1.42 -30.42 -17.81
C GLU A 1155 -2.04 -29.02 -17.94
N GLY A 1156 -2.91 -28.63 -17.00
CA GLY A 1156 -3.53 -27.30 -16.98
C GLY A 1156 -2.55 -26.15 -16.66
N ILE A 1157 -1.39 -26.47 -16.09
CA ILE A 1157 -0.27 -25.51 -15.89
C ILE A 1157 0.48 -25.34 -17.20
N ILE A 1158 0.77 -26.45 -17.91
CA ILE A 1158 1.43 -26.43 -19.23
C ILE A 1158 0.60 -25.60 -20.22
N VAL A 1159 -0.71 -25.87 -20.32
CA VAL A 1159 -1.62 -25.09 -21.18
C VAL A 1159 -1.57 -23.59 -20.84
N ARG A 1160 -1.62 -23.22 -19.57
CA ARG A 1160 -1.56 -21.81 -19.15
C ARG A 1160 -0.21 -21.15 -19.44
N CYS A 1161 0.88 -21.90 -19.30
CA CYS A 1161 2.23 -21.44 -19.65
C CYS A 1161 2.28 -21.08 -21.13
N ILE A 1162 1.80 -21.96 -22.02
CA ILE A 1162 1.79 -21.73 -23.47
C ILE A 1162 0.80 -20.62 -23.86
N GLN A 1163 -0.35 -20.49 -23.18
CA GLN A 1163 -1.28 -19.37 -23.39
C GLN A 1163 -0.64 -18.01 -23.04
N ARG A 1164 0.06 -17.90 -21.91
CA ARG A 1164 0.82 -16.69 -21.54
C ARG A 1164 2.00 -16.43 -22.47
N LEU A 1165 2.66 -17.49 -22.93
CA LEU A 1165 3.77 -17.40 -23.88
C LEU A 1165 3.33 -16.80 -25.21
N ASP A 1166 2.09 -17.04 -25.64
CA ASP A 1166 1.52 -16.38 -26.81
C ASP A 1166 1.27 -14.88 -26.60
N GLU A 1167 0.96 -14.44 -25.38
CA GLU A 1167 0.95 -13.01 -25.03
C GLU A 1167 2.39 -12.45 -25.17
N THR A 1168 3.41 -13.14 -24.64
CA THR A 1168 4.84 -12.75 -24.82
C THR A 1168 5.27 -12.71 -26.28
N CYS A 1169 4.90 -13.69 -27.12
CA CYS A 1169 5.21 -13.66 -28.56
C CYS A 1169 4.55 -12.47 -29.27
N ARG A 1170 3.35 -12.06 -28.83
CA ARG A 1170 2.68 -10.85 -29.36
C ARG A 1170 3.37 -9.57 -28.93
N ASP A 1171 3.83 -9.47 -27.68
CA ASP A 1171 4.64 -8.35 -27.19
C ASP A 1171 5.94 -8.22 -28.01
N VAL A 1172 6.72 -9.30 -28.19
CA VAL A 1172 7.96 -9.28 -29.00
C VAL A 1172 7.68 -8.97 -30.49
N ARG A 1173 6.57 -9.45 -31.05
CA ARG A 1173 6.14 -9.10 -32.42
C ARG A 1173 5.82 -7.61 -32.54
N ASN A 1174 5.11 -7.04 -31.56
CA ASN A 1174 4.79 -5.60 -31.54
C ASN A 1174 6.05 -4.75 -31.37
N ALA A 1175 6.97 -5.16 -30.49
CA ALA A 1175 8.31 -4.58 -30.35
C ALA A 1175 9.09 -4.58 -31.67
N ALA A 1176 9.16 -5.72 -32.36
CA ALA A 1176 9.84 -5.82 -33.67
C ALA A 1176 9.26 -4.86 -34.72
N ARG A 1177 7.94 -4.66 -34.72
CA ARG A 1177 7.26 -3.64 -35.56
C ARG A 1177 7.67 -2.21 -35.20
N VAL A 1178 7.87 -1.89 -33.93
CA VAL A 1178 8.33 -0.55 -33.47
C VAL A 1178 9.79 -0.30 -33.82
N ILE A 1179 10.64 -1.33 -33.75
CA ILE A 1179 12.05 -1.28 -34.20
C ILE A 1179 12.13 -1.13 -35.72
N GLY A 1180 11.18 -1.71 -36.45
CA GLY A 1180 11.20 -1.78 -37.91
C GLY A 1180 11.91 -3.03 -38.44
N GLU A 1181 11.98 -4.11 -37.65
CA GLU A 1181 12.64 -5.37 -38.00
C GLU A 1181 11.62 -6.42 -38.50
N PRO A 1182 11.42 -6.57 -39.82
CA PRO A 1182 10.37 -7.43 -40.37
C PRO A 1182 10.68 -8.93 -40.19
N THR A 1183 11.95 -9.33 -40.11
CA THR A 1183 12.32 -10.75 -39.99
C THR A 1183 11.94 -11.30 -38.62
N LEU A 1184 12.21 -10.53 -37.55
CA LEU A 1184 11.80 -10.88 -36.20
C LEU A 1184 10.27 -10.83 -36.03
N HIS A 1185 9.59 -9.85 -36.64
CA HIS A 1185 8.13 -9.79 -36.65
C HIS A 1185 7.51 -11.07 -37.25
N ALA A 1186 7.93 -11.45 -38.47
CA ALA A 1186 7.45 -12.64 -39.15
C ALA A 1186 7.77 -13.92 -38.35
N LYS A 1187 8.96 -14.03 -37.77
CA LYS A 1187 9.37 -15.15 -36.92
C LYS A 1187 8.51 -15.29 -35.67
N MET A 1188 8.19 -14.18 -34.98
CA MET A 1188 7.34 -14.24 -33.79
C MET A 1188 5.88 -14.56 -34.12
N GLU A 1189 5.41 -14.14 -35.30
CA GLU A 1189 4.10 -14.54 -35.83
C GLU A 1189 4.05 -16.03 -36.17
N GLU A 1190 5.08 -16.58 -36.82
CA GLU A 1190 5.24 -18.01 -37.08
C GLU A 1190 5.31 -18.80 -35.77
N ALA A 1191 6.17 -18.40 -34.82
CA ALA A 1191 6.32 -19.02 -33.51
C ALA A 1191 5.00 -19.04 -32.71
N SER A 1192 4.25 -17.94 -32.74
CA SER A 1192 2.90 -17.84 -32.18
C SER A 1192 1.94 -18.83 -32.83
N ASN A 1193 1.96 -18.96 -34.15
CA ASN A 1193 1.12 -19.91 -34.89
C ASN A 1193 1.46 -21.39 -34.59
N LEU A 1194 2.74 -21.72 -34.41
CA LEU A 1194 3.18 -23.10 -34.07
C LEU A 1194 2.64 -23.57 -32.71
N ILE A 1195 2.56 -22.68 -31.73
CA ILE A 1195 2.02 -22.99 -30.40
C ILE A 1195 0.48 -22.90 -30.33
N LYS A 1196 -0.16 -22.13 -31.23
CA LYS A 1196 -1.60 -21.89 -31.32
C LYS A 1196 -2.39 -23.05 -31.94
N ARG A 1197 -2.41 -24.20 -31.26
CA ARG A 1197 -3.15 -25.38 -31.73
C ARG A 1197 -3.83 -26.17 -30.62
N ASP A 1198 -4.77 -26.99 -31.05
CA ASP A 1198 -5.34 -28.13 -30.33
C ASP A 1198 -5.87 -27.76 -28.93
N ILE A 1199 -5.68 -28.63 -27.93
CA ILE A 1199 -6.21 -28.45 -26.58
C ILE A 1199 -5.73 -27.16 -25.86
N VAL A 1200 -4.58 -26.60 -26.26
CA VAL A 1200 -4.01 -25.41 -25.61
C VAL A 1200 -4.85 -24.16 -25.88
N PHE A 1201 -5.39 -24.01 -27.09
CA PHE A 1201 -6.23 -22.89 -27.51
C PHE A 1201 -7.66 -23.32 -27.84
N ALA A 1202 -8.14 -24.40 -27.21
CA ALA A 1202 -9.53 -24.81 -27.30
C ALA A 1202 -10.47 -23.69 -26.83
N ALA A 1203 -11.44 -23.32 -27.67
CA ALA A 1203 -12.36 -22.23 -27.38
C ALA A 1203 -13.21 -22.50 -26.13
N SER A 1204 -13.35 -21.48 -25.28
CA SER A 1204 -14.13 -21.52 -24.04
C SER A 1204 -15.58 -21.92 -24.29
N LEU A 1205 -16.11 -22.80 -23.43
CA LEU A 1205 -17.49 -23.26 -23.45
C LEU A 1205 -18.49 -22.17 -23.05
N TYR A 1206 -18.03 -21.05 -22.49
CA TYR A 1206 -18.85 -19.90 -22.13
C TYR A 1206 -19.01 -18.88 -23.28
N THR A 1207 -18.09 -18.83 -24.24
CA THR A 1207 -18.08 -17.82 -25.31
C THR A 1207 -18.85 -18.23 -26.57
N GLN A 1208 -19.29 -19.49 -26.64
CA GLN A 1208 -20.10 -20.06 -27.71
C GLN A 1208 -21.59 -20.11 -27.32
#